data_AF-A0A2V4DIY1-F1
#
_entry.id   AF-A0A2V4DIY1-F1
#
_cell.length_a   1.000
_cell.length_b   1.000
_cell.length_c   1.000
_cell.angle_alpha   90.00
_cell.angle_beta   90.00
_cell.angle_gamma   90.00
#
_symmetry.space_group_name_H-M   'P 1'
#
loop_
_entity.id
_entity.type
_entity.pdbx_description
1 polymer ?
#
loop_
_entity_poly.entity_id
_entity_poly.type
_entity_poly.pdbx_seq_one_letter_code
_entity_poly.pdbx_strand_id
1 'polypeptide(L)'
;MYGLFVASNLRLTLFLAALLLIASLAAIANNNRIESDSSNVYLELDDYSPTSARSETQITLSVWYTFASESKEEETYLDAIGGFEQANPHISVESTMVPYGNADQLFMTAAQGGEAPDLVRLSSDQLGKIGEVRVDGYPLLEDLRPHLTPNQLGQFDQRAVTGMYYGESLLGIPASQDCLSLLYNKAIFDAQGLDYPDDTWTTDDLLSAAKNLTYGDVKGLALPVKVAYWWFPFQEGFGGHLFDESGNPTLDSNGSAAAVDWLFALEKEHGVVATGTQIESMKSQFITSKAAMIVDGPWNWATYESSRLNVGQSLLPIVEESGLRSSPLVTYKGWSVTKQSSQKVASTDLALWLSSPSVQRDFALDTYTMPTSIELYTDPQITENEVISGFLSQAQVGTPAPTTRGMALVYGPLGTAFEQVYTDSSTSQQALSGANSELINLLAESQQAEASQLVDGYRTISISFIDESGYDLYRISFDGEEHSTYPNNADCFNTESQWNCNLTGMIPGKMHDILVIGEGLNGTSESSTLLTMNMSSEVQDEIPPPADTSPILFAVGSIVFSLIALLSFLRWRDARAGKSRSKLAHFYVAPALVALAVLTFYPVFYGIWLSFTNADQTHLGEQAWVGLANFAEVFTESGFVRVTLFTLIWTVVNVSAHIGLGLLLAILLNNKHVRGRVAYRTILLLPWAIPSYISVLVWRGMLEPAGLINDILGTDFNFLADPTGAKALVIMVNIWLGVPFMMMSLSGALQSLPQEMYEAAELDGISSWARFRHLTLPNLKSAMVPLSLLGFIWTFNMFNVIYLMTDGGPNLYFGEPGSTDILITYVYDIAFRDGAYGVAAAWSVVIFLMLLGFSVVYMKQTNATEAVT
;
A
#
# COMPACT_ATOMS: atom_id res chain seq x y z
N MET A 1 27.22 -27.43 16.20
CA MET A 1 26.47 -26.17 16.41
C MET A 1 25.55 -25.84 15.23
N TYR A 2 26.02 -25.92 13.97
CA TYR A 2 25.19 -25.80 12.75
C TYR A 2 24.03 -26.83 12.66
N GLY A 3 24.26 -28.10 13.02
CA GLY A 3 23.21 -29.12 13.01
C GLY A 3 22.11 -28.94 14.07
N LEU A 4 22.37 -28.19 15.14
CA LEU A 4 21.37 -27.87 16.18
C LEU A 4 20.53 -26.65 15.81
N PHE A 5 21.09 -25.69 15.08
CA PHE A 5 20.39 -24.50 14.59
C PHE A 5 19.50 -24.81 13.37
N VAL A 6 19.97 -25.67 12.45
CA VAL A 6 19.15 -26.17 11.34
C VAL A 6 18.04 -27.10 11.85
N ALA A 7 18.31 -27.93 12.87
CA ALA A 7 17.28 -28.78 13.46
C ALA A 7 16.27 -27.99 14.31
N SER A 8 16.66 -26.88 14.97
CA SER A 8 15.71 -26.03 15.70
C SER A 8 14.86 -25.21 14.74
N ASN A 9 15.44 -24.66 13.67
CA ASN A 9 14.68 -23.95 12.64
C ASN A 9 13.78 -24.91 11.88
N LEU A 10 14.24 -26.09 11.46
CA LEU A 10 13.38 -27.08 10.80
C LEU A 10 12.26 -27.56 11.73
N ARG A 11 12.51 -27.72 13.03
CA ARG A 11 11.45 -28.03 14.01
C ARG A 11 10.47 -26.88 14.17
N LEU A 12 10.93 -25.64 14.19
CA LEU A 12 10.07 -24.45 14.27
C LEU A 12 9.25 -24.27 12.98
N THR A 13 9.86 -24.45 11.82
CA THR A 13 9.17 -24.38 10.51
C THR A 13 8.20 -25.54 10.33
N LEU A 14 8.53 -26.76 10.76
CA LEU A 14 7.60 -27.89 10.75
C LEU A 14 6.49 -27.72 11.80
N PHE A 15 6.77 -27.09 12.94
CA PHE A 15 5.78 -26.79 13.97
C PHE A 15 4.82 -25.68 13.52
N LEU A 16 5.35 -24.63 12.87
CA LEU A 16 4.56 -23.57 12.24
C LEU A 16 3.76 -24.07 11.04
N ALA A 17 4.35 -24.93 10.19
CA ALA A 17 3.63 -25.55 9.08
C ALA A 17 2.56 -26.54 9.58
N ALA A 18 2.81 -27.25 10.68
CA ALA A 18 1.80 -28.08 11.33
C ALA A 18 0.70 -27.25 11.99
N LEU A 19 1.03 -26.12 12.61
CA LEU A 19 0.05 -25.16 13.15
C LEU A 19 -0.79 -24.55 12.03
N LEU A 20 -0.19 -24.17 10.90
CA LEU A 20 -0.88 -23.70 9.71
C LEU A 20 -1.78 -24.79 9.12
N LEU A 21 -1.30 -26.04 9.01
CA LEU A 21 -2.12 -27.17 8.56
C LEU A 21 -3.26 -27.49 9.52
N ILE A 22 -3.04 -27.40 10.83
CA ILE A 22 -4.08 -27.59 11.86
C ILE A 22 -5.08 -26.44 11.81
N ALA A 23 -4.63 -25.21 11.60
CA ALA A 23 -5.50 -24.04 11.42
C ALA A 23 -6.32 -24.14 10.13
N SER A 24 -5.72 -24.54 9.00
CA SER A 24 -6.43 -24.79 7.74
C SER A 24 -7.40 -25.98 7.84
N LEU A 25 -7.03 -27.07 8.52
CA LEU A 25 -7.92 -28.20 8.76
C LEU A 25 -9.03 -27.87 9.76
N ALA A 26 -8.77 -26.99 10.74
CA ALA A 26 -9.78 -26.45 11.64
C ALA A 26 -10.74 -25.52 10.89
N ALA A 27 -10.24 -24.68 9.98
CA ALA A 27 -11.06 -23.85 9.11
C ALA A 27 -11.95 -24.70 8.18
N ILE A 28 -11.41 -25.76 7.58
CA ILE A 28 -12.17 -26.72 6.76
C ILE A 28 -13.20 -27.50 7.61
N ALA A 29 -12.85 -27.90 8.83
CA ALA A 29 -13.77 -28.58 9.74
C ALA A 29 -14.88 -27.65 10.27
N ASN A 30 -14.61 -26.34 10.40
CA ASN A 30 -15.60 -25.34 10.75
C ASN A 30 -16.56 -25.10 9.57
N ASN A 31 -16.03 -25.06 8.34
CA ASN A 31 -16.84 -24.92 7.13
C ASN A 31 -17.78 -26.12 6.90
N ASN A 32 -17.30 -27.35 7.14
CA ASN A 32 -18.13 -28.56 7.03
C ASN A 32 -19.16 -28.73 8.18
N ARG A 33 -19.03 -27.97 9.28
CA ARG A 33 -20.06 -27.93 10.33
C ARG A 33 -21.26 -27.08 9.93
N ILE A 34 -21.06 -26.14 9.00
CA ILE A 34 -22.11 -25.27 8.46
C ILE A 34 -22.91 -26.00 7.36
N GLU A 35 -22.30 -26.95 6.63
CA GLU A 35 -23.02 -27.75 5.62
C GLU A 35 -23.97 -28.82 6.20
N SER A 36 -23.81 -29.23 7.47
CA SER A 36 -24.56 -30.39 8.01
C SER A 36 -25.91 -30.09 8.66
N ASP A 37 -26.32 -28.82 8.79
CA ASP A 37 -27.60 -28.44 9.44
C ASP A 37 -28.73 -28.11 8.44
N SER A 38 -28.69 -28.75 7.27
CA SER A 38 -29.75 -28.65 6.25
C SER A 38 -30.58 -29.94 6.18
N SER A 39 -31.21 -30.35 7.28
CA SER A 39 -32.29 -31.34 7.17
C SER A 39 -33.35 -31.27 8.27
N ASN A 40 -34.59 -30.98 7.82
CA ASN A 40 -35.89 -31.18 8.46
C ASN A 40 -36.27 -30.23 9.60
N VAL A 41 -36.82 -29.06 9.25
CA VAL A 41 -37.74 -28.34 10.13
C VAL A 41 -39.17 -28.64 9.67
N TYR A 42 -39.83 -29.56 10.39
CA TYR A 42 -41.29 -29.67 10.37
C TYR A 42 -41.86 -28.49 11.15
N LEU A 43 -42.84 -27.81 10.56
CA LEU A 43 -43.64 -26.76 11.19
C LEU A 43 -44.45 -27.35 12.36
N GLU A 44 -44.07 -27.05 13.59
CA GLU A 44 -44.98 -27.05 14.74
C GLU A 44 -45.32 -25.60 15.07
N LEU A 45 -46.59 -25.26 14.85
CA LEU A 45 -47.25 -24.07 15.35
C LEU A 45 -47.46 -24.27 16.85
N ASP A 46 -46.84 -23.43 17.69
CA ASP A 46 -47.24 -23.29 19.08
C ASP A 46 -47.10 -21.84 19.58
N ASP A 47 -47.96 -21.53 20.55
CA ASP A 47 -48.53 -20.24 20.92
C ASP A 47 -47.58 -19.06 21.19
N TYR A 48 -48.05 -17.89 20.75
CA TYR A 48 -47.49 -16.56 21.00
C TYR A 48 -47.78 -16.10 22.45
N SER A 49 -46.72 -15.80 23.21
CA SER A 49 -46.77 -14.96 24.40
C SER A 49 -45.63 -13.93 24.36
N PRO A 50 -45.90 -12.62 24.49
CA PRO A 50 -44.88 -11.59 24.35
C PRO A 50 -44.16 -11.39 25.68
N THR A 51 -42.91 -11.85 25.80
CA THR A 51 -41.85 -11.33 26.71
C THR A 51 -40.63 -12.26 26.69
N SER A 52 -39.68 -12.01 25.81
CA SER A 52 -38.27 -12.36 26.07
C SER A 52 -37.36 -11.57 25.14
N ALA A 53 -36.47 -10.77 25.74
CA ALA A 53 -35.28 -10.25 25.07
C ALA A 53 -34.58 -11.41 24.34
N ARG A 54 -34.44 -11.27 23.02
CA ARG A 54 -33.70 -12.24 22.20
C ARG A 54 -32.24 -12.14 22.65
N SER A 55 -31.65 -13.25 23.05
CA SER A 55 -30.21 -13.36 23.30
C SER A 55 -29.49 -12.97 22.00
N GLU A 56 -28.97 -11.74 21.92
CA GLU A 56 -28.10 -11.32 20.83
C GLU A 56 -26.90 -12.27 20.78
N THR A 57 -26.70 -12.92 19.64
CA THR A 57 -25.55 -13.79 19.40
C THR A 57 -24.28 -12.96 19.55
N GLN A 58 -23.28 -13.49 20.22
CA GLN A 58 -21.99 -12.82 20.35
C GLN A 58 -21.35 -12.67 18.96
N ILE A 59 -21.00 -11.44 18.58
CA ILE A 59 -20.40 -11.08 17.29
C ILE A 59 -18.97 -10.59 17.54
N THR A 60 -18.05 -10.93 16.65
CA THR A 60 -16.70 -10.38 16.62
C THR A 60 -16.51 -9.65 15.29
N LEU A 61 -16.13 -8.37 15.34
CA LEU A 61 -15.84 -7.54 14.18
C LEU A 61 -14.32 -7.39 14.04
N SER A 62 -13.79 -7.71 12.87
CA SER A 62 -12.39 -7.44 12.54
C SER A 62 -12.24 -6.06 11.91
N VAL A 63 -11.32 -5.25 12.42
CA VAL A 63 -11.15 -3.84 11.98
C VAL A 63 -9.71 -3.54 11.64
N TRP A 64 -9.48 -2.96 10.46
CA TRP A 64 -8.16 -2.45 10.09
C TRP A 64 -8.13 -0.92 10.20
N TYR A 65 -7.21 -0.40 11.00
CA TYR A 65 -7.00 1.04 11.20
C TYR A 65 -5.59 1.46 10.75
N THR A 66 -5.43 2.75 10.45
CA THR A 66 -4.22 3.30 9.80
C THR A 66 -3.46 4.33 10.64
N PHE A 67 -3.71 4.34 11.95
CA PHE A 67 -2.96 5.14 12.92
C PHE A 67 -1.62 4.48 13.24
N ALA A 68 -0.59 5.29 13.51
CA ALA A 68 0.73 4.76 13.85
C ALA A 68 0.68 4.04 15.20
N SER A 69 1.41 2.93 15.34
CA SER A 69 1.45 2.20 16.61
C SER A 69 2.14 3.03 17.69
N GLU A 70 1.62 2.95 18.91
CA GLU A 70 2.02 3.72 20.09
C GLU A 70 1.82 5.24 19.93
N SER A 71 0.95 5.66 19.00
CA SER A 71 0.60 7.07 18.79
C SER A 71 -0.62 7.49 19.62
N LYS A 72 -0.81 8.81 19.76
CA LYS A 72 -1.97 9.36 20.47
C LYS A 72 -3.28 9.10 19.73
N GLU A 73 -3.23 9.04 18.40
CA GLU A 73 -4.36 8.66 17.55
C GLU A 73 -4.79 7.21 17.79
N GLU A 74 -3.83 6.28 17.96
CA GLU A 74 -4.14 4.88 18.29
C GLU A 74 -4.78 4.77 19.66
N GLU A 75 -4.28 5.49 20.68
CA GLU A 75 -4.90 5.54 22.01
C GLU A 75 -6.35 6.04 21.92
N THR A 76 -6.59 7.17 21.25
CA THR A 76 -7.92 7.78 21.07
C THR A 76 -8.87 6.83 20.33
N TYR A 77 -8.38 6.13 19.30
CA TYR A 77 -9.13 5.10 18.59
C TYR A 77 -9.53 3.93 19.50
N LEU A 78 -8.58 3.37 20.25
CA LEU A 78 -8.83 2.21 21.12
C LEU A 78 -9.78 2.56 22.28
N ASP A 79 -9.72 3.79 22.79
CA ASP A 79 -10.68 4.29 23.78
C ASP A 79 -12.09 4.37 23.19
N ALA A 80 -12.23 4.86 21.94
CA ALA A 80 -13.51 4.88 21.23
C ALA A 80 -14.06 3.46 21.00
N ILE A 81 -13.20 2.48 20.67
CA ILE A 81 -13.58 1.05 20.59
C ILE A 81 -14.07 0.54 21.94
N GLY A 82 -13.35 0.83 23.03
CA GLY A 82 -13.75 0.43 24.38
C GLY A 82 -15.10 1.04 24.79
N GLY A 83 -15.40 2.27 24.35
CA GLY A 83 -16.71 2.89 24.51
C GLY A 83 -17.82 2.18 23.74
N PHE A 84 -17.54 1.77 22.49
CA PHE A 84 -18.48 1.03 21.65
C PHE A 84 -18.81 -0.35 22.23
N GLU A 85 -17.81 -1.13 22.66
CA GLU A 85 -18.01 -2.45 23.28
C GLU A 85 -18.79 -2.35 24.60
N GLN A 86 -18.61 -1.27 25.37
CA GLN A 86 -19.40 -1.01 26.57
C GLN A 86 -20.87 -0.70 26.25
N ALA A 87 -21.13 0.04 25.17
CA ALA A 87 -22.47 0.34 24.69
C ALA A 87 -23.14 -0.89 24.04
N ASN A 88 -22.34 -1.80 23.47
CA ASN A 88 -22.80 -3.00 22.76
C ASN A 88 -22.12 -4.26 23.30
N PRO A 89 -22.49 -4.76 24.50
CA PRO A 89 -21.79 -5.88 25.15
C PRO A 89 -21.82 -7.21 24.41
N HIS A 90 -22.65 -7.33 23.36
CA HIS A 90 -22.73 -8.51 22.50
C HIS A 90 -21.73 -8.46 21.32
N ILE A 91 -21.07 -7.32 21.08
CA ILE A 91 -20.08 -7.13 20.02
C ILE A 91 -18.69 -7.02 20.66
N SER A 92 -17.73 -7.73 20.09
CA SER A 92 -16.30 -7.53 20.38
C SER A 92 -15.56 -7.10 19.12
N VAL A 93 -14.56 -6.23 19.27
CA VAL A 93 -13.79 -5.67 18.15
C VAL A 93 -12.34 -6.12 18.20
N GLU A 94 -11.87 -6.75 17.13
CA GLU A 94 -10.48 -7.12 16.92
C GLU A 94 -9.80 -6.13 15.97
N SER A 95 -9.06 -5.18 16.54
CA SER A 95 -8.37 -4.13 15.79
C SER A 95 -6.95 -4.56 15.35
N THR A 96 -6.62 -4.32 14.08
CA THR A 96 -5.29 -4.56 13.50
C THR A 96 -4.75 -3.27 12.87
N MET A 97 -3.56 -2.85 13.29
CA MET A 97 -2.86 -1.71 12.69
C MET A 97 -2.31 -2.09 11.32
N VAL A 98 -2.58 -1.24 10.32
CA VAL A 98 -2.04 -1.34 8.97
C VAL A 98 -1.34 -0.03 8.61
N PRO A 99 -0.10 -0.05 8.08
CA PRO A 99 0.57 1.18 7.66
C PRO A 99 -0.22 1.91 6.57
N TYR A 100 -0.53 3.20 6.79
CA TYR A 100 -1.35 4.02 5.89
C TYR A 100 -0.94 3.93 4.41
N GLY A 101 0.36 4.04 4.12
CA GLY A 101 0.88 4.03 2.75
C GLY A 101 0.72 2.71 2.00
N ASN A 102 0.35 1.62 2.69
CA ASN A 102 0.12 0.30 2.10
C ASN A 102 -1.33 -0.19 2.31
N ALA A 103 -2.20 0.63 2.91
CA ALA A 103 -3.52 0.19 3.38
C ALA A 103 -4.42 -0.26 2.21
N ASP A 104 -4.45 0.49 1.12
CA ASP A 104 -5.20 0.15 -0.09
C ASP A 104 -4.71 -1.17 -0.70
N GLN A 105 -3.39 -1.34 -0.88
CA GLN A 105 -2.82 -2.53 -1.51
C GLN A 105 -3.02 -3.78 -0.65
N LEU A 106 -2.80 -3.68 0.66
CA LEU A 106 -3.02 -4.79 1.59
C LEU A 106 -4.50 -5.16 1.66
N PHE A 107 -5.40 -4.17 1.72
CA PHE A 107 -6.84 -4.41 1.71
C PHE A 107 -7.29 -5.09 0.42
N MET A 108 -6.92 -4.58 -0.76
CA MET A 108 -7.28 -5.20 -2.03
C MET A 108 -6.78 -6.64 -2.13
N THR A 109 -5.53 -6.90 -1.70
CA THR A 109 -4.97 -8.25 -1.70
C THR A 109 -5.75 -9.18 -0.77
N ALA A 110 -6.09 -8.72 0.44
CA ALA A 110 -6.86 -9.51 1.39
C ALA A 110 -8.29 -9.77 0.91
N ALA A 111 -8.96 -8.76 0.35
CA ALA A 111 -10.32 -8.87 -0.18
C ALA A 111 -10.37 -9.82 -1.39
N GLN A 112 -9.43 -9.71 -2.33
CA GLN A 112 -9.30 -10.66 -3.44
C GLN A 112 -9.01 -12.09 -2.98
N GLY A 113 -8.36 -12.24 -1.82
CA GLY A 113 -8.10 -13.53 -1.18
C GLY A 113 -9.27 -14.08 -0.35
N GLY A 114 -10.33 -13.32 -0.11
CA GLY A 114 -11.45 -13.70 0.77
C GLY A 114 -11.17 -13.55 2.27
N GLU A 115 -10.18 -12.74 2.64
CA GLU A 115 -9.66 -12.58 4.01
C GLU A 115 -9.69 -11.11 4.47
N ALA A 116 -10.56 -10.29 3.87
CA ALA A 116 -10.69 -8.88 4.25
C ALA A 116 -11.34 -8.69 5.63
N PRO A 117 -10.99 -7.61 6.36
CA PRO A 117 -11.64 -7.28 7.62
C PRO A 117 -13.11 -6.89 7.40
N ASP A 118 -13.91 -6.87 8.45
CA ASP A 118 -15.30 -6.39 8.39
C ASP A 118 -15.38 -4.89 8.13
N LEU A 119 -14.45 -4.13 8.71
CA LEU A 119 -14.35 -2.68 8.58
C LEU A 119 -12.89 -2.25 8.33
N VAL A 120 -12.69 -1.30 7.42
CA VAL A 120 -11.35 -0.77 7.11
C VAL A 120 -11.38 0.75 7.05
N ARG A 121 -10.33 1.39 7.58
CA ARG A 121 -10.13 2.84 7.45
C ARG A 121 -9.39 3.18 6.16
N LEU A 122 -10.03 3.92 5.27
CA LEU A 122 -9.50 4.30 3.96
C LEU A 122 -9.57 5.81 3.73
N SER A 123 -8.77 6.31 2.79
CA SER A 123 -8.79 7.69 2.32
C SER A 123 -9.52 7.82 0.99
N SER A 124 -10.15 8.96 0.73
CA SER A 124 -10.99 9.23 -0.45
C SER A 124 -10.24 9.01 -1.77
N ASP A 125 -8.98 9.39 -1.84
CA ASP A 125 -8.09 9.18 -2.99
C ASP A 125 -7.73 7.70 -3.25
N GLN A 126 -7.92 6.81 -2.26
CA GLN A 126 -7.74 5.36 -2.42
C GLN A 126 -9.01 4.68 -2.95
N LEU A 127 -10.20 5.26 -2.69
CA LEU A 127 -11.49 4.64 -3.04
C LEU A 127 -11.66 4.50 -4.55
N GLY A 128 -11.10 5.42 -5.36
CA GLY A 128 -11.14 5.31 -6.82
C GLY A 128 -10.42 4.07 -7.36
N LYS A 129 -9.33 3.65 -6.71
CA LYS A 129 -8.60 2.42 -7.06
C LYS A 129 -9.36 1.17 -6.64
N ILE A 130 -9.86 1.18 -5.41
CA ILE A 130 -10.53 0.03 -4.80
C ILE A 130 -11.91 -0.20 -5.43
N GLY A 131 -12.63 0.86 -5.77
CA GLY A 131 -13.96 0.83 -6.36
C GLY A 131 -14.02 0.23 -7.76
N GLU A 132 -12.89 0.11 -8.46
CA GLU A 132 -12.77 -0.56 -9.77
C GLU A 132 -12.49 -2.06 -9.64
N VAL A 133 -12.02 -2.52 -8.50
CA VAL A 133 -11.63 -3.93 -8.35
C VAL A 133 -12.86 -4.81 -8.24
N ARG A 134 -12.88 -5.91 -9.00
CA ARG A 134 -13.90 -6.95 -8.92
C ARG A 134 -13.27 -8.31 -8.66
N VAL A 135 -14.00 -9.13 -7.90
CA VAL A 135 -13.69 -10.53 -7.66
C VAL A 135 -14.96 -11.31 -7.92
N ASP A 136 -14.94 -12.18 -8.93
CA ASP A 136 -16.13 -12.94 -9.37
C ASP A 136 -17.36 -12.02 -9.61
N GLY A 137 -17.12 -10.83 -10.17
CA GLY A 137 -18.15 -9.82 -10.47
C GLY A 137 -18.57 -8.92 -9.30
N TYR A 138 -18.13 -9.19 -8.06
CA TYR A 138 -18.50 -8.39 -6.89
C TYR A 138 -17.49 -7.27 -6.59
N PRO A 139 -17.95 -6.09 -6.11
CA PRO A 139 -17.06 -5.05 -5.60
C PRO A 139 -16.39 -5.49 -4.30
N LEU A 140 -15.25 -4.87 -3.96
CA LEU A 140 -14.57 -5.18 -2.69
C LEU A 140 -15.24 -4.51 -1.47
N LEU A 141 -15.82 -3.34 -1.67
CA LEU A 141 -16.49 -2.55 -0.64
C LEU A 141 -18.01 -2.60 -0.81
N GLU A 142 -18.72 -2.51 0.30
CA GLU A 142 -20.17 -2.43 0.35
C GLU A 142 -20.65 -1.02 -0.02
N ASP A 143 -21.74 -0.93 -0.79
CA ASP A 143 -22.42 0.35 -1.05
C ASP A 143 -23.28 0.72 0.16
N LEU A 144 -22.92 1.78 0.86
CA LEU A 144 -23.54 2.18 2.12
C LEU A 144 -24.82 2.99 1.95
N ARG A 145 -25.24 3.33 0.72
CA ARG A 145 -26.49 4.08 0.49
C ARG A 145 -27.73 3.45 1.15
N PRO A 146 -27.95 2.11 1.07
CA PRO A 146 -29.08 1.49 1.75
C PRO A 146 -28.92 1.41 3.27
N HIS A 147 -27.70 1.54 3.78
CA HIS A 147 -27.37 1.34 5.20
C HIS A 147 -27.52 2.60 6.04
N LEU A 148 -27.52 3.77 5.42
CA LEU A 148 -27.49 5.06 6.11
C LEU A 148 -28.74 5.89 5.84
N THR A 149 -29.26 6.50 6.88
CA THR A 149 -30.38 7.44 6.80
C THR A 149 -29.87 8.83 6.33
N PRO A 150 -30.73 9.64 5.68
CA PRO A 150 -30.37 11.01 5.34
C PRO A 150 -29.96 11.87 6.53
N ASN A 151 -30.58 11.67 7.70
CA ASN A 151 -30.21 12.38 8.92
C ASN A 151 -28.79 12.01 9.40
N GLN A 152 -28.43 10.72 9.37
CA GLN A 152 -27.07 10.28 9.69
C GLN A 152 -26.03 10.88 8.72
N LEU A 153 -26.32 10.89 7.42
CA LEU A 153 -25.43 11.52 6.43
C LEU A 153 -25.35 13.03 6.60
N GLY A 154 -26.46 13.68 6.96
CA GLY A 154 -26.56 15.11 7.16
C GLY A 154 -25.77 15.67 8.36
N GLN A 155 -25.16 14.80 9.18
CA GLN A 155 -24.26 15.20 10.28
C GLN A 155 -22.85 15.58 9.79
N PHE A 156 -22.51 15.26 8.54
CA PHE A 156 -21.18 15.46 7.98
C PHE A 156 -21.16 16.55 6.92
N ASP A 157 -20.00 17.18 6.74
CA ASP A 157 -19.79 18.14 5.67
C ASP A 157 -20.08 17.50 4.30
N GLN A 158 -20.85 18.20 3.46
CA GLN A 158 -21.28 17.66 2.17
C GLN A 158 -20.10 17.34 1.25
N ARG A 159 -18.99 18.09 1.32
CA ARG A 159 -17.79 17.80 0.53
C ARG A 159 -17.13 16.52 1.03
N ALA A 160 -17.14 16.27 2.35
CA ALA A 160 -16.62 15.03 2.94
C ALA A 160 -17.47 13.82 2.54
N VAL A 161 -18.79 13.93 2.60
CA VAL A 161 -19.70 12.86 2.14
C VAL A 161 -19.47 12.57 0.66
N THR A 162 -19.43 13.61 -0.18
CA THR A 162 -19.16 13.49 -1.63
C THR A 162 -17.81 12.82 -1.90
N GLY A 163 -16.78 13.12 -1.10
CA GLY A 163 -15.46 12.48 -1.22
C GLY A 163 -15.46 10.97 -0.93
N MET A 164 -16.48 10.45 -0.23
CA MET A 164 -16.60 9.01 0.04
C MET A 164 -17.41 8.26 -1.03
N TYR A 165 -17.90 8.95 -2.06
CA TYR A 165 -18.54 8.31 -3.22
C TYR A 165 -17.52 7.90 -4.27
N TYR A 166 -17.77 6.76 -4.91
CA TYR A 166 -17.14 6.39 -6.18
C TYR A 166 -18.23 5.98 -7.16
N GLY A 167 -18.35 6.71 -8.28
CA GLY A 167 -19.53 6.64 -9.13
C GLY A 167 -20.78 7.03 -8.34
N GLU A 168 -21.79 6.16 -8.33
CA GLU A 168 -22.99 6.36 -7.51
C GLU A 168 -22.93 5.68 -6.13
N SER A 169 -21.92 4.85 -5.88
CA SER A 169 -21.83 4.05 -4.64
C SER A 169 -21.15 4.83 -3.52
N LEU A 170 -21.77 4.84 -2.34
CA LEU A 170 -21.17 5.42 -1.14
C LEU A 170 -20.28 4.37 -0.48
N LEU A 171 -18.96 4.52 -0.56
CA LEU A 171 -18.01 3.49 -0.13
C LEU A 171 -17.46 3.68 1.27
N GLY A 172 -17.82 4.76 1.98
CA GLY A 172 -17.44 4.93 3.37
C GLY A 172 -18.12 6.09 4.08
N ILE A 173 -18.01 6.09 5.40
CA ILE A 173 -18.52 7.15 6.27
C ILE A 173 -17.34 8.06 6.65
N PRO A 174 -17.40 9.37 6.37
CA PRO A 174 -16.28 10.27 6.66
C PRO A 174 -16.05 10.38 8.17
N ALA A 175 -14.80 10.43 8.60
CA ALA A 175 -14.41 10.52 10.00
C ALA A 175 -13.42 11.66 10.26
N SER A 176 -12.60 12.01 9.27
CA SER A 176 -11.67 13.14 9.35
C SER A 176 -11.35 13.69 7.98
N GLN A 177 -10.79 14.90 7.94
CA GLN A 177 -10.26 15.52 6.72
C GLN A 177 -8.83 16.01 6.95
N ASP A 178 -8.08 16.19 5.87
CA ASP A 178 -6.66 16.55 5.90
C ASP A 178 -6.30 17.42 4.69
N CYS A 179 -5.45 18.43 4.90
CA CYS A 179 -4.89 19.25 3.82
C CYS A 179 -3.53 19.83 4.21
N LEU A 180 -2.77 20.28 3.20
CA LEU A 180 -1.51 20.99 3.39
C LEU A 180 -1.74 22.45 3.78
N SER A 181 -0.88 22.97 4.66
CA SER A 181 -0.87 24.40 5.02
C SER A 181 0.56 24.93 5.22
N LEU A 182 0.72 26.25 5.34
CA LEU A 182 2.02 26.86 5.59
C LEU A 182 2.32 26.85 7.09
N LEU A 183 3.37 26.13 7.48
CA LEU A 183 3.86 26.10 8.86
C LEU A 183 5.17 26.87 8.98
N TYR A 184 5.37 27.55 10.10
CA TYR A 184 6.55 28.38 10.31
C TYR A 184 7.04 28.38 11.75
N ASN A 185 8.35 28.56 11.93
CA ASN A 185 9.00 28.62 13.23
C ASN A 185 9.08 30.08 13.70
N LYS A 186 8.20 30.48 14.62
CA LYS A 186 8.10 31.87 15.13
C LYS A 186 9.42 32.39 15.68
N ALA A 187 10.21 31.54 16.34
CA ALA A 187 11.49 31.94 16.92
C ALA A 187 12.53 32.36 15.85
N ILE A 188 12.49 31.75 14.66
CA ILE A 188 13.39 32.12 13.56
C ILE A 188 12.97 33.47 12.96
N PHE A 189 11.66 33.71 12.83
CA PHE A 189 11.12 35.00 12.40
C PHE A 189 11.45 36.12 13.37
N ASP A 190 11.22 35.89 14.68
CA ASP A 190 11.53 36.85 15.75
C ASP A 190 13.02 37.21 15.77
N ALA A 191 13.89 36.22 15.57
CA ALA A 191 15.33 36.43 15.55
C ALA A 191 15.79 37.32 14.38
N GLN A 192 15.08 37.31 13.26
CA GLN A 192 15.36 38.12 12.07
C GLN A 192 14.51 39.40 11.99
N GLY A 193 13.57 39.59 12.94
CA GLY A 193 12.68 40.75 12.97
C GLY A 193 11.75 40.84 11.77
N LEU A 194 11.29 39.69 11.26
CA LEU A 194 10.32 39.61 10.16
C LEU A 194 8.90 39.37 10.68
N ASP A 195 7.92 39.95 10.00
CA ASP A 195 6.51 39.67 10.26
C ASP A 195 6.17 38.21 9.91
N TYR A 196 5.22 37.64 10.63
CA TYR A 196 4.78 36.26 10.39
C TYR A 196 3.94 36.14 9.10
N PRO A 197 3.89 34.95 8.49
CA PRO A 197 2.94 34.67 7.43
C PRO A 197 1.49 34.89 7.87
N ASP A 198 0.71 35.55 7.01
CA ASP A 198 -0.73 35.77 7.19
C ASP A 198 -1.52 35.36 5.94
N ASP A 199 -2.83 35.57 5.95
CA ASP A 199 -3.71 35.20 4.85
C ASP A 199 -3.55 36.09 3.61
N THR A 200 -2.88 37.24 3.70
CA THR A 200 -2.65 38.15 2.57
C THR A 200 -1.37 37.86 1.80
N TRP A 201 -0.47 37.03 2.34
CA TRP A 201 0.81 36.72 1.72
C TRP A 201 0.67 36.14 0.32
N THR A 202 1.52 36.65 -0.58
CA THR A 202 1.65 36.12 -1.93
C THR A 202 2.88 35.21 -2.07
N THR A 203 3.01 34.54 -3.22
CA THR A 203 4.20 33.74 -3.55
C THR A 203 5.48 34.57 -3.53
N ASP A 204 5.40 35.86 -3.85
CA ASP A 204 6.51 36.81 -3.79
C ASP A 204 6.89 37.18 -2.36
N ASP A 205 5.91 37.36 -1.47
CA ASP A 205 6.15 37.58 -0.04
C ASP A 205 6.80 36.34 0.59
N LEU A 206 6.26 35.15 0.30
CA LEU A 206 6.82 33.88 0.76
C LEU A 206 8.27 33.72 0.32
N LEU A 207 8.56 33.98 -0.96
CA LEU A 207 9.91 33.89 -1.50
C LEU A 207 10.86 34.93 -0.87
N SER A 208 10.37 36.15 -0.68
CA SER A 208 11.15 37.24 -0.07
C SER A 208 11.50 36.93 1.39
N ALA A 209 10.53 36.44 2.16
CA ALA A 209 10.75 35.97 3.52
C ALA A 209 11.73 34.78 3.53
N ALA A 210 11.55 33.79 2.66
CA ALA A 210 12.44 32.64 2.57
C ALA A 210 13.89 33.05 2.25
N LYS A 211 14.10 34.02 1.36
CA LYS A 211 15.43 34.58 1.06
C LYS A 211 16.06 35.23 2.30
N ASN A 212 15.30 36.04 3.03
CA ASN A 212 15.79 36.71 4.24
C ASN A 212 16.08 35.74 5.40
N LEU A 213 15.34 34.63 5.46
CA LEU A 213 15.48 33.59 6.47
C LEU A 213 16.52 32.53 6.11
N THR A 214 17.12 32.61 4.92
CA THR A 214 18.19 31.69 4.49
C THR A 214 19.56 32.26 4.90
N TYR A 215 20.18 31.67 5.92
CA TYR A 215 21.50 32.08 6.41
C TYR A 215 22.26 30.91 7.06
N GLY A 216 23.57 30.83 6.80
CA GLY A 216 24.39 29.72 7.29
C GLY A 216 23.82 28.37 6.83
N ASP A 217 23.51 27.50 7.80
CA ASP A 217 22.90 26.19 7.56
C ASP A 217 21.36 26.20 7.61
N VAL A 218 20.75 27.36 7.87
CA VAL A 218 19.28 27.53 7.92
C VAL A 218 18.77 27.90 6.53
N LYS A 219 17.75 27.18 6.08
CA LYS A 219 16.98 27.44 4.87
C LYS A 219 15.67 28.14 5.19
N GLY A 220 15.25 29.08 4.35
CA GLY A 220 14.00 29.79 4.52
C GLY A 220 12.78 28.90 4.38
N LEU A 221 12.87 27.84 3.56
CA LEU A 221 11.80 26.90 3.30
C LEU A 221 12.38 25.48 3.18
N ALA A 222 11.66 24.47 3.67
CA ALA A 222 11.90 23.08 3.27
C ALA A 222 10.64 22.51 2.62
N LEU A 223 10.81 21.92 1.43
CA LEU A 223 9.72 21.46 0.59
C LEU A 223 10.21 20.33 -0.33
N PRO A 224 9.52 19.17 -0.41
CA PRO A 224 9.91 18.07 -1.27
C PRO A 224 9.50 18.36 -2.72
N VAL A 225 10.30 19.15 -3.43
CA VAL A 225 9.94 19.71 -4.74
C VAL A 225 9.62 18.66 -5.80
N LYS A 226 10.15 17.44 -5.68
CA LYS A 226 9.93 16.32 -6.61
C LYS A 226 8.65 15.51 -6.33
N VAL A 227 7.88 15.84 -5.31
CA VAL A 227 6.69 15.08 -4.91
C VAL A 227 5.42 15.83 -5.31
N ALA A 228 4.64 15.23 -6.22
CA ALA A 228 3.44 15.83 -6.80
C ALA A 228 2.43 16.37 -5.77
N TYR A 229 2.27 15.69 -4.63
CA TYR A 229 1.35 16.12 -3.57
C TYR A 229 1.62 17.56 -3.07
N TRP A 230 2.89 17.95 -2.98
CA TRP A 230 3.29 19.30 -2.56
C TRP A 230 3.24 20.34 -3.69
N TRP A 231 3.05 19.89 -4.93
CA TRP A 231 2.86 20.75 -6.09
C TRP A 231 1.39 21.11 -6.33
N PHE A 232 0.44 20.22 -6.04
CA PHE A 232 -0.99 20.44 -6.28
C PHE A 232 -1.53 21.78 -5.78
N PRO A 233 -1.17 22.28 -4.57
CA PRO A 233 -1.66 23.58 -4.13
C PRO A 233 -1.27 24.71 -5.06
N PHE A 234 -0.03 24.68 -5.55
CA PHE A 234 0.49 25.70 -6.44
C PHE A 234 -0.04 25.52 -7.85
N GLN A 235 -0.27 24.30 -8.33
CA GLN A 235 -0.90 24.09 -9.63
C GLN A 235 -2.23 24.86 -9.73
N GLU A 236 -3.11 24.67 -8.76
CA GLU A 236 -4.39 25.38 -8.65
C GLU A 236 -4.19 26.89 -8.50
N GLY A 237 -3.22 27.30 -7.65
CA GLY A 237 -2.84 28.70 -7.50
C GLY A 237 -2.40 29.35 -8.82
N PHE A 238 -1.64 28.66 -9.68
CA PHE A 238 -1.24 29.17 -10.99
C PHE A 238 -2.36 29.09 -12.05
N GLY A 239 -3.53 28.57 -11.69
CA GLY A 239 -4.71 28.46 -12.57
C GLY A 239 -4.82 27.15 -13.36
N GLY A 240 -4.05 26.13 -12.97
CA GLY A 240 -4.13 24.79 -13.54
C GLY A 240 -5.03 23.87 -12.72
N HIS A 241 -5.42 22.73 -13.30
CA HIS A 241 -6.28 21.74 -12.66
C HIS A 241 -5.81 20.31 -12.97
N LEU A 242 -6.04 19.36 -12.06
CA LEU A 242 -5.74 17.96 -12.31
C LEU A 242 -6.70 17.31 -13.33
N PHE A 243 -7.97 17.68 -13.25
CA PHE A 243 -9.04 17.17 -14.10
C PHE A 243 -9.98 18.31 -14.52
N ASP A 244 -10.60 18.17 -15.69
CA ASP A 244 -11.69 19.05 -16.12
C ASP A 244 -13.03 18.69 -15.44
N GLU A 245 -14.08 19.48 -15.70
CA GLU A 245 -15.43 19.24 -15.18
C GLU A 245 -16.04 17.90 -15.61
N SER A 246 -15.51 17.29 -16.67
CA SER A 246 -15.92 15.96 -17.16
C SER A 246 -15.08 14.83 -16.57
N GLY A 247 -14.10 15.14 -15.71
CA GLY A 247 -13.20 14.18 -15.08
C GLY A 247 -12.04 13.74 -15.98
N ASN A 248 -11.80 14.38 -17.12
CA ASN A 248 -10.66 14.05 -17.97
C ASN A 248 -9.37 14.66 -17.41
N PRO A 249 -8.22 13.95 -17.49
CA PRO A 249 -6.93 14.48 -17.09
C PRO A 249 -6.55 15.78 -17.81
N THR A 250 -6.08 16.76 -17.04
CA THR A 250 -5.58 18.06 -17.53
C THR A 250 -4.25 18.44 -16.88
N LEU A 251 -3.36 17.47 -16.64
CA LEU A 251 -2.09 17.67 -15.93
C LEU A 251 -1.21 18.77 -16.56
N ASP A 252 -1.36 18.99 -17.86
CA ASP A 252 -0.64 19.98 -18.67
C ASP A 252 -1.45 21.27 -18.96
N SER A 253 -2.51 21.51 -18.19
CA SER A 253 -3.32 22.73 -18.25
C SER A 253 -2.51 24.02 -18.03
N ASN A 254 -3.11 25.16 -18.38
CA ASN A 254 -2.48 26.46 -18.19
C ASN A 254 -2.12 26.68 -16.72
N GLY A 255 -0.92 27.18 -16.44
CA GLY A 255 -0.43 27.35 -15.06
C GLY A 255 0.27 26.12 -14.47
N SER A 256 -0.04 24.89 -14.90
CA SER A 256 0.59 23.67 -14.37
C SER A 256 2.11 23.69 -14.54
N ALA A 257 2.60 23.99 -15.75
CA ALA A 257 4.04 24.06 -16.02
C ALA A 257 4.72 25.19 -15.24
N ALA A 258 4.07 26.34 -15.12
CA ALA A 258 4.58 27.47 -14.34
C ALA A 258 4.71 27.13 -12.85
N ALA A 259 3.76 26.37 -12.30
CA ALA A 259 3.84 25.89 -10.92
C ALA A 259 5.01 24.91 -10.70
N VAL A 260 5.30 24.03 -11.66
CA VAL A 260 6.49 23.14 -11.59
C VAL A 260 7.78 23.96 -11.65
N ASP A 261 7.86 24.90 -12.60
CA ASP A 261 9.03 25.77 -12.77
C ASP A 261 9.28 26.61 -11.51
N TRP A 262 8.23 27.20 -10.93
CA TRP A 262 8.31 27.96 -9.68
C TRP A 262 8.79 27.10 -8.52
N LEU A 263 8.23 25.89 -8.36
CA LEU A 263 8.60 24.96 -7.30
C LEU A 263 10.09 24.56 -7.37
N PHE A 264 10.60 24.28 -8.57
CA PHE A 264 12.02 23.95 -8.77
C PHE A 264 12.93 25.16 -8.65
N ALA A 265 12.48 26.36 -9.00
CA ALA A 265 13.26 27.59 -8.82
C ALA A 265 13.59 27.87 -7.34
N LEU A 266 12.73 27.49 -6.40
CA LEU A 266 12.99 27.60 -4.96
C LEU A 266 14.29 26.89 -4.54
N GLU A 267 14.55 25.72 -5.12
CA GLU A 267 15.75 24.92 -4.87
C GLU A 267 16.90 25.33 -5.80
N LYS A 268 16.69 25.25 -7.12
CA LYS A 268 17.75 25.35 -8.14
C LYS A 268 18.26 26.78 -8.36
N GLU A 269 17.39 27.79 -8.27
CA GLU A 269 17.73 29.18 -8.60
C GLU A 269 17.92 30.02 -7.33
N HIS A 270 16.98 29.95 -6.39
CA HIS A 270 16.97 30.81 -5.22
C HIS A 270 17.74 30.23 -4.03
N GLY A 271 17.95 28.91 -4.00
CA GLY A 271 18.69 28.22 -2.93
C GLY A 271 18.03 28.34 -1.55
N VAL A 272 16.74 28.68 -1.50
CA VAL A 272 15.95 28.84 -0.27
C VAL A 272 15.42 27.51 0.27
N VAL A 273 15.42 26.47 -0.58
CA VAL A 273 15.19 25.06 -0.23
C VAL A 273 16.52 24.30 -0.32
N ALA A 274 16.77 23.40 0.62
CA ALA A 274 17.95 22.52 0.57
C ALA A 274 17.83 21.50 -0.57
N THR A 275 18.92 21.32 -1.32
CA THR A 275 18.97 20.39 -2.46
C THR A 275 18.60 18.97 -2.06
N GLY A 276 17.67 18.37 -2.80
CA GLY A 276 17.23 17.00 -2.56
C GLY A 276 16.36 16.83 -1.31
N THR A 277 15.66 17.87 -0.87
CA THR A 277 14.69 17.75 0.23
C THR A 277 13.61 16.72 -0.14
N GLN A 278 13.32 15.82 0.80
CA GLN A 278 12.34 14.73 0.74
C GLN A 278 11.34 14.90 1.89
N ILE A 279 10.29 14.09 1.92
CA ILE A 279 9.25 14.16 2.97
C ILE A 279 9.87 14.06 4.38
N GLU A 280 10.67 13.03 4.66
CA GLU A 280 11.29 12.88 5.99
C GLU A 280 12.37 13.93 6.28
N SER A 281 13.16 14.31 5.26
CA SER A 281 14.21 15.30 5.48
C SER A 281 13.63 16.71 5.69
N MET A 282 12.50 17.06 5.06
CA MET A 282 11.74 18.27 5.35
C MET A 282 11.35 18.35 6.83
N LYS A 283 10.72 17.29 7.37
CA LYS A 283 10.35 17.22 8.79
C LYS A 283 11.56 17.38 9.69
N SER A 284 12.64 16.64 9.39
CA SER A 284 13.87 16.68 10.18
C SER A 284 14.53 18.07 10.16
N GLN A 285 14.53 18.75 9.00
CA GLN A 285 15.06 20.11 8.86
C GLN A 285 14.25 21.09 9.72
N PHE A 286 12.93 20.99 9.73
CA PHE A 286 12.07 21.85 10.53
C PHE A 286 12.26 21.62 12.03
N ILE A 287 12.16 20.36 12.49
CA ILE A 287 12.34 19.95 13.90
C ILE A 287 13.71 20.36 14.45
N THR A 288 14.76 20.30 13.62
CA THR A 288 16.12 20.72 14.01
C THR A 288 16.39 22.21 13.82
N SER A 289 15.36 23.02 13.52
CA SER A 289 15.46 24.46 13.26
C SER A 289 16.42 24.83 12.12
N LYS A 290 16.60 23.92 11.15
CA LYS A 290 17.34 24.16 9.90
C LYS A 290 16.42 24.64 8.76
N ALA A 291 15.12 24.66 8.96
CA ALA A 291 14.15 25.28 8.06
C ALA A 291 13.25 26.27 8.82
N ALA A 292 13.03 27.46 8.26
CA ALA A 292 12.18 28.48 8.88
C ALA A 292 10.69 28.26 8.61
N MET A 293 10.36 27.74 7.42
CA MET A 293 9.00 27.41 7.00
C MET A 293 8.97 26.03 6.34
N ILE A 294 7.81 25.38 6.38
CA ILE A 294 7.49 24.17 5.61
C ILE A 294 6.04 24.23 5.13
N VAL A 295 5.71 23.46 4.10
CA VAL A 295 4.31 23.16 3.77
C VAL A 295 4.04 21.75 4.26
N ASP A 296 3.11 21.56 5.18
CA ASP A 296 2.76 20.24 5.74
C ASP A 296 1.35 20.25 6.35
N GLY A 297 0.85 19.09 6.75
CA GLY A 297 -0.48 18.95 7.32
C GLY A 297 -0.53 18.72 8.83
N PRO A 298 -1.75 18.62 9.39
CA PRO A 298 -1.97 18.48 10.83
C PRO A 298 -1.43 17.17 11.41
N TRP A 299 -1.31 16.11 10.60
CA TRP A 299 -0.81 14.78 11.01
C TRP A 299 0.62 14.77 11.60
N ASN A 300 1.42 15.81 11.35
CA ASN A 300 2.76 15.95 11.96
C ASN A 300 2.80 17.00 13.08
N TRP A 301 1.71 17.72 13.35
CA TRP A 301 1.70 18.87 14.26
C TRP A 301 2.16 18.50 15.68
N ALA A 302 1.64 17.42 16.25
CA ALA A 302 2.04 16.93 17.57
C ALA A 302 3.55 16.59 17.64
N THR A 303 4.14 16.14 16.53
CA THR A 303 5.58 15.89 16.44
C THR A 303 6.38 17.20 16.47
N TYR A 304 5.87 18.26 15.83
CA TYR A 304 6.50 19.58 15.86
C TYR A 304 6.40 20.26 17.22
N GLU A 305 5.24 20.15 17.88
CA GLU A 305 5.03 20.69 19.22
C GLU A 305 5.92 20.00 20.27
N SER A 306 5.98 18.66 20.25
CA SER A 306 6.83 17.88 21.16
C SER A 306 8.33 18.15 20.99
N SER A 307 8.74 18.66 19.82
CA SER A 307 10.09 19.11 19.52
C SER A 307 10.46 20.46 20.16
N ARG A 308 9.56 21.07 20.93
CA ARG A 308 9.71 22.37 21.63
C ARG A 308 9.91 23.56 20.68
N LEU A 309 9.40 23.45 19.47
CA LEU A 309 9.32 24.58 18.54
C LEU A 309 8.10 25.44 18.87
N ASN A 310 8.24 26.76 18.71
CA ASN A 310 7.09 27.67 18.70
C ASN A 310 6.57 27.76 17.26
N VAL A 311 5.65 26.88 16.91
CA VAL A 311 5.14 26.74 15.55
C VAL A 311 3.93 27.65 15.34
N GLY A 312 3.87 28.30 14.18
CA GLY A 312 2.68 28.95 13.67
C GLY A 312 2.17 28.25 12.41
N GLN A 313 0.90 28.48 12.10
CA GLN A 313 0.25 28.03 10.88
C GLN A 313 -0.39 29.27 10.22
N SER A 314 -0.38 29.28 8.88
CA SER A 314 -1.10 30.26 8.06
C SER A 314 -1.60 29.59 6.79
N LEU A 315 -2.55 30.24 6.11
CA LEU A 315 -2.99 29.81 4.79
C LEU A 315 -1.83 29.80 3.79
N LEU A 316 -1.93 28.90 2.82
CA LEU A 316 -1.03 28.88 1.66
C LEU A 316 -1.20 30.17 0.84
N PRO A 317 -0.10 30.65 0.22
CA PRO A 317 -0.04 31.98 -0.37
C PRO A 317 -0.94 32.12 -1.59
N ILE A 318 -1.30 33.36 -1.90
CA ILE A 318 -1.90 33.73 -3.19
C ILE A 318 -0.80 33.77 -4.24
N VAL A 319 -1.03 33.19 -5.42
CA VAL A 319 -0.09 33.31 -6.54
C VAL A 319 -0.25 34.70 -7.14
N GLU A 320 0.83 35.50 -7.10
CA GLU A 320 0.82 36.92 -7.52
C GLU A 320 0.33 37.09 -8.96
N GLU A 321 0.77 36.23 -9.88
CA GLU A 321 0.49 36.35 -11.31
C GLU A 321 -0.98 36.07 -11.67
N SER A 322 -1.63 35.16 -10.95
CA SER A 322 -3.01 34.75 -11.21
C SER A 322 -4.02 35.44 -10.29
N GLY A 323 -3.58 35.87 -9.10
CA GLY A 323 -4.43 36.33 -8.01
C GLY A 323 -5.24 35.22 -7.34
N LEU A 324 -4.99 33.94 -7.67
CA LEU A 324 -5.69 32.80 -7.09
C LEU A 324 -4.93 32.28 -5.86
N ARG A 325 -5.67 31.81 -4.86
CA ARG A 325 -5.06 31.18 -3.68
C ARG A 325 -4.53 29.80 -4.04
N SER A 326 -3.34 29.46 -3.55
CA SER A 326 -2.83 28.10 -3.60
C SER A 326 -3.80 27.16 -2.88
N SER A 327 -4.38 26.20 -3.60
CA SER A 327 -5.50 25.38 -3.15
C SER A 327 -5.08 23.91 -2.96
N PRO A 328 -4.78 23.47 -1.72
CA PRO A 328 -4.33 22.10 -1.49
C PRO A 328 -5.45 21.09 -1.74
N LEU A 329 -5.07 19.85 -2.06
CA LEU A 329 -6.04 18.75 -2.03
C LEU A 329 -6.50 18.52 -0.59
N VAL A 330 -7.81 18.50 -0.42
CA VAL A 330 -8.48 18.07 0.82
C VAL A 330 -8.87 16.61 0.65
N THR A 331 -8.19 15.73 1.39
CA THR A 331 -8.52 14.31 1.43
C THR A 331 -9.39 14.01 2.63
N TYR A 332 -10.35 13.10 2.46
CA TYR A 332 -11.23 12.66 3.52
C TYR A 332 -10.88 11.24 3.89
N LYS A 333 -10.78 10.95 5.19
CA LYS A 333 -10.55 9.61 5.69
C LYS A 333 -11.80 9.15 6.43
N GLY A 334 -12.14 7.90 6.25
CA GLY A 334 -13.37 7.34 6.79
C GLY A 334 -13.35 5.84 6.92
N TRP A 335 -14.49 5.30 7.31
CA TRP A 335 -14.68 3.88 7.58
C TRP A 335 -15.52 3.24 6.48
N SER A 336 -14.96 2.20 5.87
CA SER A 336 -15.57 1.45 4.76
C SER A 336 -15.89 0.03 5.21
N VAL A 337 -17.11 -0.43 4.91
CA VAL A 337 -17.55 -1.80 5.19
C VAL A 337 -17.19 -2.68 4.00
N THR A 338 -16.63 -3.85 4.26
CA THR A 338 -16.23 -4.80 3.21
C THR A 338 -17.45 -5.55 2.66
N LYS A 339 -17.51 -5.76 1.34
CA LYS A 339 -18.62 -6.50 0.68
C LYS A 339 -18.79 -7.94 1.19
N GLN A 340 -17.68 -8.56 1.60
CA GLN A 340 -17.59 -9.93 2.14
C GLN A 340 -18.04 -10.06 3.60
N SER A 341 -18.20 -8.95 4.34
CA SER A 341 -18.58 -9.02 5.75
C SER A 341 -19.97 -9.65 5.89
N SER A 342 -20.09 -10.59 6.83
CA SER A 342 -21.39 -11.16 7.23
C SER A 342 -22.12 -10.29 8.26
N GLN A 343 -21.45 -9.27 8.82
CA GLN A 343 -21.92 -8.46 9.95
C GLN A 343 -22.13 -7.00 9.55
N LYS A 344 -22.63 -6.75 8.33
CA LYS A 344 -22.70 -5.39 7.73
C LYS A 344 -23.43 -4.37 8.60
N VAL A 345 -24.53 -4.77 9.25
CA VAL A 345 -25.28 -3.89 10.17
C VAL A 345 -24.39 -3.43 11.32
N ALA A 346 -23.77 -4.37 12.04
CA ALA A 346 -22.89 -4.08 13.17
C ALA A 346 -21.63 -3.31 12.74
N SER A 347 -21.08 -3.60 11.55
CA SER A 347 -19.95 -2.86 10.96
C SER A 347 -20.32 -1.42 10.63
N THR A 348 -21.51 -1.17 10.07
CA THR A 348 -22.03 0.18 9.83
C THR A 348 -22.26 0.93 11.14
N ASP A 349 -22.82 0.28 12.17
CA ASP A 349 -23.05 0.89 13.48
C ASP A 349 -21.73 1.30 14.14
N LEU A 350 -20.70 0.44 14.06
CA LEU A 350 -19.35 0.76 14.53
C LEU A 350 -18.74 1.91 13.74
N ALA A 351 -18.90 1.92 12.41
CA ALA A 351 -18.39 2.99 11.57
C ALA A 351 -19.04 4.35 11.89
N LEU A 352 -20.37 4.38 12.12
CA LEU A 352 -21.09 5.57 12.58
C LEU A 352 -20.62 6.03 13.97
N TRP A 353 -20.40 5.10 14.90
CA TRP A 353 -19.85 5.42 16.22
C TRP A 353 -18.47 6.07 16.13
N LEU A 354 -17.56 5.47 15.36
CA LEU A 354 -16.20 5.98 15.16
C LEU A 354 -16.18 7.32 14.40
N SER A 355 -17.21 7.59 13.59
CA SER A 355 -17.42 8.87 12.92
C SER A 355 -18.26 9.87 13.74
N SER A 356 -18.69 9.53 14.95
CA SER A 356 -19.58 10.40 15.73
C SER A 356 -18.94 11.75 16.10
N PRO A 357 -19.73 12.82 16.30
CA PRO A 357 -19.20 14.11 16.73
C PRO A 357 -18.36 14.05 18.01
N SER A 358 -18.71 13.17 18.96
CA SER A 358 -17.93 12.97 20.18
C SER A 358 -16.54 12.40 19.89
N VAL A 359 -16.46 11.33 19.10
CA VAL A 359 -15.17 10.70 18.78
C VAL A 359 -14.31 11.64 17.94
N GLN A 360 -14.90 12.33 16.96
CA GLN A 360 -14.18 13.32 16.16
C GLN A 360 -13.67 14.50 16.99
N ARG A 361 -14.42 14.93 18.02
CA ARG A 361 -13.96 15.97 18.95
C ARG A 361 -12.74 15.51 19.72
N ASP A 362 -12.76 14.29 20.25
CA ASP A 362 -11.64 13.73 21.01
C ASP A 362 -10.38 13.65 20.13
N PHE A 363 -10.51 13.15 18.89
CA PHE A 363 -9.42 13.18 17.91
C PHE A 363 -8.91 14.60 17.61
N ALA A 364 -9.82 15.56 17.43
CA ALA A 364 -9.43 16.93 17.13
C ALA A 364 -8.64 17.56 18.30
N LEU A 365 -9.08 17.35 19.54
CA LEU A 365 -8.44 17.92 20.73
C LEU A 365 -7.14 17.21 21.12
N ASP A 366 -7.07 15.89 20.93
CA ASP A 366 -5.89 15.10 21.33
C ASP A 366 -4.80 15.09 20.27
N THR A 367 -5.15 15.18 18.98
CA THR A 367 -4.20 14.94 17.87
C THR A 367 -4.27 15.96 16.75
N TYR A 368 -5.10 16.99 16.87
CA TYR A 368 -5.32 18.01 15.82
C TYR A 368 -5.91 17.44 14.52
N THR A 369 -6.48 16.23 14.56
CA THR A 369 -7.17 15.62 13.42
C THR A 369 -8.43 16.43 13.10
N MET A 370 -8.55 16.96 11.88
CA MET A 370 -9.68 17.83 11.57
C MET A 370 -10.99 17.04 11.44
N PRO A 371 -12.07 17.47 12.11
CA PRO A 371 -13.35 16.80 12.03
C PRO A 371 -14.05 17.05 10.69
N THR A 372 -14.94 16.14 10.29
CA THR A 372 -15.90 16.30 9.19
C THR A 372 -17.32 16.54 9.69
N SER A 373 -17.60 16.33 10.99
CA SER A 373 -18.88 16.62 11.61
C SER A 373 -19.16 18.12 11.63
N ILE A 374 -20.31 18.53 11.08
CA ILE A 374 -20.69 19.95 10.97
C ILE A 374 -20.94 20.61 12.32
N GLU A 375 -21.36 19.83 13.33
CA GLU A 375 -21.58 20.32 14.69
C GLU A 375 -20.30 20.95 15.26
N LEU A 376 -19.16 20.31 15.00
CA LEU A 376 -17.87 20.70 15.53
C LEU A 376 -17.30 21.99 14.91
N TYR A 377 -17.81 22.44 13.76
CA TYR A 377 -17.42 23.72 13.17
C TYR A 377 -17.93 24.93 13.95
N THR A 378 -18.87 24.71 14.88
CA THR A 378 -19.39 25.75 15.77
C THR A 378 -19.06 25.49 17.24
N ASP A 379 -18.33 24.40 17.54
CA ASP A 379 -17.91 24.05 18.89
C ASP A 379 -16.82 25.02 19.37
N PRO A 380 -17.00 25.72 20.52
CA PRO A 380 -15.99 26.64 21.04
C PRO A 380 -14.64 25.98 21.30
N GLN A 381 -14.60 24.70 21.71
CA GLN A 381 -13.33 24.00 21.98
C GLN A 381 -12.51 23.80 20.70
N ILE A 382 -13.18 23.72 19.56
CA ILE A 382 -12.55 23.55 18.24
C ILE A 382 -12.24 24.92 17.62
N THR A 383 -13.18 25.85 17.67
CA THR A 383 -13.08 27.17 17.02
C THR A 383 -12.13 28.14 17.74
N GLU A 384 -11.94 27.99 19.05
CA GLU A 384 -10.97 28.80 19.82
C GLU A 384 -9.54 28.23 19.72
N ASN A 385 -9.37 27.00 19.24
CA ASN A 385 -8.06 26.42 19.00
C ASN A 385 -7.50 26.93 17.66
N GLU A 386 -6.54 27.86 17.74
CA GLU A 386 -5.93 28.51 16.56
C GLU A 386 -5.41 27.51 15.52
N VAL A 387 -4.85 26.37 15.95
CA VAL A 387 -4.30 25.35 15.04
C VAL A 387 -5.42 24.66 14.26
N ILE A 388 -6.42 24.14 14.97
CA ILE A 388 -7.52 23.40 14.34
C ILE A 388 -8.33 24.34 13.45
N SER A 389 -8.66 25.54 13.94
CA SER A 389 -9.38 26.56 13.17
C SER A 389 -8.59 27.00 11.92
N GLY A 390 -7.27 27.07 12.01
CA GLY A 390 -6.38 27.47 10.93
C GLY A 390 -6.34 26.44 9.80
N PHE A 391 -6.23 25.15 10.15
CA PHE A 391 -6.32 24.07 9.17
C PHE A 391 -7.73 23.90 8.60
N LEU A 392 -8.80 24.06 9.39
CA LEU A 392 -10.17 24.07 8.87
C LEU A 392 -10.39 25.22 7.88
N SER A 393 -9.82 26.40 8.16
CA SER A 393 -9.85 27.55 7.24
C SER A 393 -9.09 27.24 5.93
N GLN A 394 -7.95 26.55 6.02
CA GLN A 394 -7.20 26.08 4.84
C GLN A 394 -7.99 25.06 4.02
N ALA A 395 -8.70 24.13 4.67
CA ALA A 395 -9.51 23.12 4.00
C ALA A 395 -10.70 23.74 3.25
N GLN A 396 -11.32 24.80 3.79
CA GLN A 396 -12.41 25.53 3.12
C GLN A 396 -11.99 26.11 1.77
N VAL A 397 -10.75 26.61 1.68
CA VAL A 397 -10.16 27.16 0.45
C VAL A 397 -9.33 26.13 -0.33
N GLY A 398 -9.36 24.86 0.07
CA GLY A 398 -8.75 23.75 -0.65
C GLY A 398 -9.69 23.10 -1.66
N THR A 399 -9.15 22.28 -2.55
CA THR A 399 -9.90 21.52 -3.57
C THR A 399 -10.15 20.11 -3.05
N PRO A 400 -11.39 19.58 -3.04
CA PRO A 400 -11.61 18.18 -2.67
C PRO A 400 -10.82 17.25 -3.59
N ALA A 401 -10.11 16.28 -3.03
CA ALA A 401 -9.45 15.25 -3.82
C ALA A 401 -10.52 14.46 -4.61
N PRO A 402 -10.45 14.42 -5.95
CA PRO A 402 -11.43 13.67 -6.74
C PRO A 402 -11.36 12.18 -6.42
N THR A 403 -12.51 11.56 -6.16
CA THR A 403 -12.60 10.11 -5.96
C THR A 403 -12.78 9.41 -7.30
N THR A 404 -11.79 9.56 -8.18
CA THR A 404 -11.79 8.99 -9.54
C THR A 404 -10.63 8.04 -9.71
N ARG A 405 -10.74 7.12 -10.68
CA ARG A 405 -9.62 6.28 -11.09
C ARG A 405 -8.41 7.11 -11.58
N GLY A 406 -8.68 8.22 -12.26
CA GLY A 406 -7.65 9.16 -12.69
C GLY A 406 -6.82 9.66 -11.51
N MET A 407 -7.46 10.03 -10.40
CA MET A 407 -6.78 10.51 -9.20
C MET A 407 -5.90 9.44 -8.57
N ALA A 408 -6.36 8.19 -8.52
CA ALA A 408 -5.56 7.08 -7.99
C ALA A 408 -4.29 6.79 -8.81
N LEU A 409 -4.32 7.04 -10.11
CA LEU A 409 -3.21 6.76 -11.03
C LEU A 409 -2.28 7.96 -11.24
N VAL A 410 -2.69 9.17 -10.87
CA VAL A 410 -2.01 10.43 -11.25
C VAL A 410 -0.56 10.53 -10.76
N TYR A 411 -0.26 9.94 -9.61
CA TYR A 411 1.04 10.07 -8.95
C TYR A 411 2.18 9.41 -9.74
N GLY A 412 1.92 8.31 -10.45
CA GLY A 412 2.92 7.60 -11.25
C GLY A 412 3.43 8.47 -12.42
N PRO A 413 2.54 8.89 -13.35
CA PRO A 413 2.90 9.79 -14.43
C PRO A 413 3.52 11.10 -13.93
N LEU A 414 2.98 11.73 -12.88
CA LEU A 414 3.57 12.96 -12.35
C LEU A 414 4.97 12.75 -11.75
N GLY A 415 5.20 11.63 -11.05
CA GLY A 415 6.54 11.28 -10.56
C GLY A 415 7.57 11.21 -11.69
N THR A 416 7.19 10.59 -12.81
CA THR A 416 8.00 10.55 -14.03
C THR A 416 8.23 11.94 -14.63
N ALA A 417 7.17 12.76 -14.78
CA ALA A 417 7.31 14.12 -15.30
C ALA A 417 8.25 14.97 -14.45
N PHE A 418 8.09 14.92 -13.13
CA PHE A 418 8.87 15.72 -12.19
C PHE A 418 10.34 15.30 -12.22
N GLU A 419 10.61 13.99 -12.30
CA GLU A 419 11.96 13.49 -12.49
C GLU A 419 12.58 14.03 -13.79
N GLN A 420 11.84 13.98 -14.90
CA GLN A 420 12.33 14.44 -16.21
C GLN A 420 12.68 15.93 -16.22
N VAL A 421 11.86 16.76 -15.58
CA VAL A 421 12.10 18.20 -15.45
C VAL A 421 13.24 18.47 -14.46
N TYR A 422 13.30 17.72 -13.35
CA TYR A 422 14.34 17.90 -12.34
C TYR A 422 15.73 17.55 -12.88
N THR A 423 15.84 16.58 -13.79
CA THR A 423 17.12 16.23 -14.44
C THR A 423 17.39 17.00 -15.74
N ASP A 424 16.59 18.04 -16.01
CA ASP A 424 16.67 18.91 -17.20
C ASP A 424 16.58 18.12 -18.53
N SER A 425 15.94 16.94 -18.50
CA SER A 425 15.76 16.06 -19.66
C SER A 425 14.55 16.45 -20.53
N SER A 426 13.60 17.18 -19.96
CA SER A 426 12.40 17.70 -20.61
C SER A 426 12.01 19.04 -20.01
N THR A 427 11.28 19.89 -20.75
CA THR A 427 10.67 21.09 -20.17
C THR A 427 9.43 20.74 -19.37
N SER A 428 9.04 21.59 -18.40
CA SER A 428 7.84 21.38 -17.57
C SER A 428 6.58 21.13 -18.39
N GLN A 429 6.36 21.91 -19.46
CA GLN A 429 5.22 21.68 -20.34
C GLN A 429 5.28 20.34 -21.07
N GLN A 430 6.43 19.96 -21.62
CA GLN A 430 6.57 18.72 -22.38
C GLN A 430 6.42 17.49 -21.47
N ALA A 431 7.03 17.52 -20.28
CA ALA A 431 6.93 16.45 -19.31
C ALA A 431 5.50 16.27 -18.80
N LEU A 432 4.80 17.36 -18.48
CA LEU A 432 3.40 17.30 -18.05
C LEU A 432 2.47 16.83 -19.17
N SER A 433 2.69 17.25 -20.43
CA SER A 433 1.91 16.72 -21.56
C SER A 433 2.16 15.22 -21.78
N GLY A 434 3.39 14.75 -21.53
CA GLY A 434 3.73 13.33 -21.48
C GLY A 434 2.95 12.60 -20.39
N ALA A 435 2.96 13.14 -19.15
CA ALA A 435 2.21 12.56 -18.04
C ALA A 435 0.70 12.56 -18.28
N ASN A 436 0.16 13.61 -18.90
CA ASN A 436 -1.25 13.69 -19.24
C ASN A 436 -1.63 12.60 -20.26
N SER A 437 -0.82 12.45 -21.30
CA SER A 437 -1.02 11.43 -22.34
C SER A 437 -0.92 10.01 -21.75
N GLU A 438 0.06 9.79 -20.86
CA GLU A 438 0.21 8.51 -20.16
C GLU A 438 -1.02 8.19 -19.30
N LEU A 439 -1.48 9.16 -18.50
CA LEU A 439 -2.67 8.95 -17.68
C LEU A 439 -3.90 8.67 -18.53
N ILE A 440 -4.06 9.34 -19.68
CA ILE A 440 -5.14 9.05 -20.63
C ILE A 440 -5.02 7.62 -21.18
N ASN A 441 -3.82 7.17 -21.54
CA ASN A 441 -3.60 5.80 -22.04
C ASN A 441 -3.93 4.76 -20.96
N LEU A 442 -3.42 4.94 -19.74
CA LEU A 442 -3.73 4.08 -18.60
C LEU A 442 -5.24 3.99 -18.38
N LEU A 443 -5.94 5.13 -18.43
CA LEU A 443 -7.40 5.17 -18.30
C LEU A 443 -8.13 4.47 -19.46
N ALA A 444 -7.62 4.55 -20.69
CA ALA A 444 -8.20 3.93 -21.87
C ALA A 444 -7.98 2.41 -21.97
N GLU A 445 -6.85 1.91 -21.45
CA GLU A 445 -6.45 0.50 -21.58
C GLU A 445 -7.19 -0.44 -20.62
N SER A 446 -7.61 0.03 -19.44
CA SER A 446 -8.43 -0.78 -18.54
C SER A 446 -9.91 -0.52 -18.78
N GLN A 447 -10.68 -1.61 -18.88
CA GLN A 447 -12.13 -1.52 -18.84
C GLN A 447 -12.56 -1.02 -17.46
N GLN A 448 -13.53 -0.11 -17.42
CA GLN A 448 -14.19 0.27 -16.17
C GLN A 448 -15.00 -0.92 -15.67
N ALA A 449 -14.92 -1.18 -14.37
CA ALA A 449 -15.79 -2.18 -13.78
C ALA A 449 -17.26 -1.74 -13.90
N GLU A 450 -18.15 -2.70 -14.12
CA GLU A 450 -19.59 -2.40 -14.10
C GLU A 450 -19.99 -1.83 -12.74
N ALA A 451 -20.89 -0.83 -12.76
CA ALA A 451 -21.39 -0.21 -11.54
C ALA A 451 -22.12 -1.26 -10.69
N SER A 452 -21.84 -1.26 -9.38
CA SER A 452 -22.55 -2.13 -8.44
C SER A 452 -24.02 -1.77 -8.43
N GLN A 453 -24.89 -2.74 -8.71
CA GLN A 453 -26.33 -2.54 -8.62
C GLN A 453 -26.78 -2.74 -7.17
N LEU A 454 -27.67 -1.86 -6.70
CA LEU A 454 -28.32 -2.05 -5.41
C LEU A 454 -29.30 -3.21 -5.51
N VAL A 455 -29.39 -4.01 -4.46
CA VAL A 455 -30.39 -5.07 -4.35
C VAL A 455 -31.72 -4.42 -3.96
N ASP A 456 -32.71 -4.48 -4.86
CA ASP A 456 -34.03 -3.89 -4.63
C ASP A 456 -34.65 -4.41 -3.32
N GLY A 457 -35.01 -3.47 -2.44
CA GLY A 457 -35.63 -3.77 -1.14
C GLY A 457 -34.64 -4.13 -0.03
N TYR A 458 -33.35 -4.32 -0.31
CA TYR A 458 -32.36 -4.52 0.74
C TYR A 458 -32.20 -3.24 1.57
N ARG A 459 -32.43 -3.34 2.88
CA ARG A 459 -32.42 -2.22 3.86
C ARG A 459 -33.25 -0.99 3.47
N THR A 460 -34.15 -1.15 2.51
CA THR A 460 -34.95 -0.08 1.93
C THR A 460 -36.43 -0.42 2.02
N ILE A 461 -37.24 0.60 2.30
CA ILE A 461 -38.68 0.49 2.43
C ILE A 461 -39.33 1.67 1.72
N SER A 462 -40.16 1.39 0.72
CA SER A 462 -40.94 2.44 0.05
C SER A 462 -42.27 2.67 0.74
N ILE A 463 -42.56 3.93 1.07
CA ILE A 463 -43.85 4.35 1.63
C ILE A 463 -44.52 5.39 0.72
N SER A 464 -45.85 5.35 0.70
CA SER A 464 -46.66 6.36 0.02
C SER A 464 -47.76 6.84 0.94
N PHE A 465 -47.98 8.15 0.99
CA PHE A 465 -49.09 8.77 1.72
C PHE A 465 -49.63 9.98 0.96
N ILE A 466 -50.85 10.39 1.28
CA ILE A 466 -51.50 11.55 0.66
C ILE A 466 -51.63 12.61 1.75
N ASP A 467 -51.20 13.85 1.45
CA ASP A 467 -51.48 15.00 2.30
C ASP A 467 -52.15 16.11 1.49
N GLU A 468 -53.41 16.39 1.82
CA GLU A 468 -54.19 17.48 1.23
C GLU A 468 -54.04 18.80 2.01
N SER A 469 -53.40 18.77 3.19
CA SER A 469 -53.28 19.90 4.11
C SER A 469 -52.18 20.86 3.71
N GLY A 470 -51.12 20.36 3.07
CA GLY A 470 -50.02 21.16 2.54
C GLY A 470 -49.11 21.71 3.64
N TYR A 471 -48.65 20.84 4.54
CA TYR A 471 -47.70 21.22 5.59
C TYR A 471 -46.36 21.70 5.01
N ASP A 472 -45.66 22.58 5.74
CA ASP A 472 -44.39 23.17 5.32
C ASP A 472 -43.18 22.28 5.65
N LEU A 473 -43.29 21.50 6.74
CA LEU A 473 -42.25 20.61 7.24
C LEU A 473 -42.83 19.21 7.47
N TYR A 474 -42.13 18.18 7.01
CA TYR A 474 -42.49 16.78 7.28
C TYR A 474 -41.35 16.12 8.03
N ARG A 475 -41.62 15.53 9.19
CA ARG A 475 -40.66 14.72 9.94
C ARG A 475 -40.99 13.25 9.75
N ILE A 476 -39.98 12.49 9.36
CA ILE A 476 -40.07 11.04 9.20
C ILE A 476 -39.17 10.40 10.24
N SER A 477 -39.73 9.45 10.98
CA SER A 477 -39.01 8.69 12.00
C SER A 477 -39.30 7.21 11.85
N PHE A 478 -38.31 6.37 12.17
CA PHE A 478 -38.54 4.95 12.39
C PHE A 478 -37.96 4.55 13.75
N ASP A 479 -38.65 3.66 14.48
CA ASP A 479 -38.27 3.19 15.82
C ASP A 479 -38.04 4.32 16.85
N GLY A 480 -38.67 5.48 16.63
CA GLY A 480 -38.55 6.65 17.50
C GLY A 480 -37.34 7.55 17.22
N GLU A 481 -36.49 7.21 16.24
CA GLU A 481 -35.37 8.05 15.78
C GLU A 481 -35.72 8.81 14.51
N GLU A 482 -35.23 10.04 14.39
CA GLU A 482 -35.46 10.87 13.19
C GLU A 482 -34.64 10.34 12.01
N HIS A 483 -35.32 9.94 10.94
CA HIS A 483 -34.73 9.44 9.70
C HIS A 483 -34.43 10.58 8.72
N SER A 484 -35.39 11.47 8.51
CA SER A 484 -35.29 12.57 7.57
C SER A 484 -36.31 13.67 7.86
N THR A 485 -36.04 14.87 7.36
CA THR A 485 -36.99 15.98 7.36
C THR A 485 -37.18 16.52 5.94
N TYR A 486 -38.40 16.83 5.51
CA TYR A 486 -38.62 17.52 4.23
C TYR A 486 -38.90 19.01 4.51
N PRO A 487 -38.27 19.97 3.80
CA PRO A 487 -37.44 19.79 2.59
C PRO A 487 -35.96 19.48 2.84
N ASN A 488 -35.51 19.40 4.10
CA ASN A 488 -34.09 19.30 4.45
C ASN A 488 -33.64 17.85 4.68
N ASN A 489 -33.02 17.24 3.66
CA ASN A 489 -32.48 15.86 3.69
C ASN A 489 -33.59 14.80 3.68
N ALA A 490 -34.55 14.87 2.76
CA ALA A 490 -35.60 13.85 2.60
C ALA A 490 -35.53 13.12 1.25
N ASP A 491 -35.58 11.79 1.32
CA ASP A 491 -35.73 10.89 0.16
C ASP A 491 -37.21 10.77 -0.31
N CYS A 492 -37.95 11.87 -0.17
CA CYS A 492 -39.36 11.95 -0.49
C CYS A 492 -39.59 12.92 -1.63
N PHE A 493 -40.42 12.52 -2.59
CA PHE A 493 -40.91 13.40 -3.64
C PHE A 493 -42.43 13.44 -3.64
N ASN A 494 -42.97 14.62 -3.98
CA ASN A 494 -44.40 14.88 -4.03
C ASN A 494 -44.86 15.01 -5.50
N THR A 495 -45.93 14.30 -5.86
CA THR A 495 -46.64 14.47 -7.13
C THR A 495 -48.12 14.65 -6.86
N GLU A 496 -48.68 15.82 -7.14
CA GLU A 496 -50.12 16.11 -7.00
C GLU A 496 -50.71 15.76 -5.61
N SER A 497 -50.00 16.06 -4.52
CA SER A 497 -50.39 15.76 -3.12
C SER A 497 -50.17 14.31 -2.68
N GLN A 498 -49.62 13.46 -3.56
CA GLN A 498 -49.13 12.13 -3.21
C GLN A 498 -47.63 12.20 -2.94
N TRP A 499 -47.25 11.81 -1.73
CA TRP A 499 -45.87 11.65 -1.30
C TRP A 499 -45.41 10.22 -1.52
N ASN A 500 -44.24 10.06 -2.11
CA ASN A 500 -43.56 8.78 -2.21
C ASN A 500 -42.16 8.95 -1.61
N CYS A 501 -41.81 8.10 -0.66
CA CYS A 501 -40.52 8.11 0.01
C CYS A 501 -39.87 6.73 -0.10
N ASN A 502 -38.56 6.70 -0.33
CA ASN A 502 -37.77 5.48 -0.21
C ASN A 502 -36.87 5.59 1.02
N LEU A 503 -37.26 4.94 2.11
CA LEU A 503 -36.54 5.02 3.38
C LEU A 503 -35.39 4.02 3.40
N THR A 504 -34.24 4.44 3.91
CA THR A 504 -33.00 3.65 4.02
C THR A 504 -32.68 3.36 5.49
N GLY A 505 -31.63 2.57 5.75
CA GLY A 505 -31.15 2.28 7.11
C GLY A 505 -31.87 1.15 7.83
N MET A 506 -32.85 0.50 7.20
CA MET A 506 -33.67 -0.56 7.82
C MET A 506 -32.83 -1.79 8.17
N ILE A 507 -33.15 -2.48 9.25
CA ILE A 507 -32.52 -3.74 9.67
C ILE A 507 -33.29 -4.91 9.07
N PRO A 508 -32.67 -5.75 8.22
CA PRO A 508 -33.36 -6.88 7.60
C PRO A 508 -33.99 -7.85 8.63
N GLY A 509 -35.25 -8.22 8.42
CA GLY A 509 -36.03 -9.11 9.29
C GLY A 509 -36.49 -8.50 10.63
N LYS A 510 -36.22 -7.20 10.87
CA LYS A 510 -36.75 -6.46 12.02
C LYS A 510 -37.99 -5.67 11.59
N MET A 511 -39.05 -5.75 12.40
CA MET A 511 -40.20 -4.86 12.25
C MET A 511 -39.83 -3.47 12.74
N HIS A 512 -40.04 -2.46 11.88
CA HIS A 512 -39.80 -1.06 12.16
C HIS A 512 -41.12 -0.29 12.26
N ASP A 513 -41.22 0.57 13.27
CA ASP A 513 -42.37 1.46 13.48
C ASP A 513 -42.11 2.79 12.78
N ILE A 514 -42.75 3.03 11.63
CA ILE A 514 -42.57 4.23 10.80
C ILE A 514 -43.66 5.25 11.13
N LEU A 515 -43.25 6.49 11.40
CA LEU A 515 -44.11 7.61 11.75
C LEU A 515 -43.78 8.85 10.90
N VAL A 516 -44.80 9.41 10.25
CA VAL A 516 -44.72 10.67 9.49
C VAL A 516 -45.59 11.72 10.14
N ILE A 517 -44.99 12.87 10.45
CA ILE A 517 -45.65 14.02 11.07
C ILE A 517 -45.53 15.23 10.14
N GLY A 518 -46.65 15.90 9.84
CA GLY A 518 -46.67 17.21 9.19
C GLY A 518 -46.74 18.33 10.22
N GLU A 519 -45.92 19.37 10.05
CA GLU A 519 -45.85 20.54 10.93
C GLU A 519 -46.06 21.84 10.13
N GLY A 520 -46.92 22.74 10.62
CA GLY A 520 -47.13 24.08 10.05
C GLY A 520 -46.18 25.15 10.63
N LEU A 521 -45.93 26.23 9.89
CA LEU A 521 -45.04 27.34 10.30
C LEU A 521 -45.44 28.07 11.61
N ASN A 522 -44.42 28.53 12.35
CA ASN A 522 -44.51 29.54 13.41
C ASN A 522 -45.45 29.24 14.60
N GLY A 523 -45.32 28.07 15.21
CA GLY A 523 -45.88 27.84 16.56
C GLY A 523 -47.41 27.78 16.63
N THR A 524 -48.12 27.66 15.50
CA THR A 524 -49.45 27.07 15.52
C THR A 524 -49.27 25.59 15.86
N SER A 525 -49.88 25.14 16.96
CA SER A 525 -49.79 23.77 17.48
C SER A 525 -50.54 22.75 16.60
N GLU A 526 -50.56 22.94 15.29
CA GLU A 526 -51.14 22.04 14.31
C GLU A 526 -50.02 21.18 13.74
N SER A 527 -49.58 20.22 14.55
CA SER A 527 -48.90 19.02 14.04
C SER A 527 -49.93 17.91 13.90
N SER A 528 -49.85 17.16 12.80
CA SER A 528 -50.71 16.00 12.61
C SER A 528 -49.91 14.79 12.18
N THR A 529 -50.27 13.64 12.72
CA THR A 529 -49.74 12.36 12.26
C THR A 529 -50.39 12.02 10.93
N LEU A 530 -49.58 11.99 9.88
CA LEU A 530 -50.02 11.71 8.51
C LEU A 530 -49.99 10.20 8.21
N LEU A 531 -49.03 9.49 8.78
CA LEU A 531 -48.84 8.05 8.57
C LEU A 531 -48.25 7.41 9.82
N THR A 532 -48.77 6.24 10.17
CA THR A 532 -48.14 5.32 11.14
C THR A 532 -48.29 3.92 10.60
N MET A 533 -47.18 3.20 10.45
CA MET A 533 -47.18 1.85 9.90
C MET A 533 -46.01 1.04 10.42
N ASN A 534 -46.19 -0.29 10.44
CA ASN A 534 -45.16 -1.21 10.88
C ASN A 534 -44.77 -2.08 9.68
N MET A 535 -43.50 -2.03 9.28
CA MET A 535 -42.98 -2.79 8.13
C MET A 535 -41.58 -3.31 8.39
N SER A 536 -41.18 -4.37 7.69
CA SER A 536 -39.83 -4.90 7.66
C SER A 536 -39.34 -5.02 6.23
N SER A 537 -38.02 -4.91 6.03
CA SER A 537 -37.38 -5.42 4.83
C SER A 537 -36.95 -6.86 5.11
N GLU A 538 -37.40 -7.82 4.30
CA GLU A 538 -36.99 -9.24 4.42
C GLU A 538 -35.84 -9.60 3.46
N VAL A 539 -35.49 -8.68 2.57
CA VAL A 539 -34.44 -8.88 1.57
C VAL A 539 -33.10 -8.90 2.29
N GLN A 540 -32.34 -9.97 2.08
CA GLN A 540 -30.96 -10.10 2.58
C GLN A 540 -29.98 -9.60 1.53
N ASP A 541 -28.78 -9.24 1.99
CA ASP A 541 -27.70 -8.86 1.09
C ASP A 541 -27.17 -10.06 0.30
N GLU A 542 -26.54 -9.76 -0.83
CA GLU A 542 -25.74 -10.71 -1.60
C GLU A 542 -24.28 -10.64 -1.11
N ILE A 543 -23.85 -11.68 -0.42
CA ILE A 543 -22.45 -11.87 -0.02
C ILE A 543 -21.74 -12.62 -1.15
N PRO A 544 -20.55 -12.18 -1.58
CA PRO A 544 -19.77 -12.90 -2.58
C PRO A 544 -19.58 -14.37 -2.17
N PRO A 545 -19.72 -15.34 -3.09
CA PRO A 545 -19.39 -16.72 -2.78
C PRO A 545 -17.93 -16.82 -2.34
N PRO A 546 -17.57 -17.81 -1.49
CA PRO A 546 -16.16 -18.05 -1.19
C PRO A 546 -15.41 -18.34 -2.49
N ALA A 547 -14.19 -17.80 -2.60
CA ALA A 547 -13.37 -17.92 -3.81
C ALA A 547 -13.31 -19.37 -4.31
N ASP A 548 -13.44 -19.58 -5.64
CA ASP A 548 -13.38 -20.92 -6.21
C ASP A 548 -11.99 -21.53 -6.01
N THR A 549 -11.88 -22.39 -5.01
CA THR A 549 -10.65 -23.12 -4.71
C THR A 549 -10.43 -24.33 -5.62
N SER A 550 -11.33 -24.61 -6.58
CA SER A 550 -11.21 -25.76 -7.48
C SER A 550 -9.89 -25.80 -8.27
N PRO A 551 -9.34 -24.69 -8.81
CA PRO A 551 -8.04 -24.70 -9.48
C PRO A 551 -6.89 -24.97 -8.51
N ILE A 552 -6.98 -24.41 -7.30
CA ILE A 552 -6.02 -24.65 -6.21
C ILE A 552 -6.03 -26.12 -5.83
N LEU A 553 -7.22 -26.70 -5.57
CA LEU A 553 -7.40 -28.10 -5.21
C LEU A 553 -6.96 -29.05 -6.32
N PHE A 554 -7.24 -28.71 -7.58
CA PHE A 554 -6.76 -29.47 -8.74
C PHE A 554 -5.23 -29.47 -8.81
N ALA A 555 -4.60 -28.31 -8.64
CA ALA A 555 -3.15 -28.21 -8.66
C ALA A 555 -2.50 -28.94 -7.48
N VAL A 556 -3.01 -28.73 -6.26
CA VAL A 556 -2.61 -29.49 -5.07
C VAL A 556 -2.74 -30.98 -5.33
N GLY A 557 -3.88 -31.43 -5.84
CA GLY A 557 -4.13 -32.82 -6.22
C GLY A 557 -3.14 -33.36 -7.25
N SER A 558 -2.83 -32.58 -8.29
CA SER A 558 -1.88 -32.96 -9.34
C SER A 558 -0.45 -33.10 -8.82
N ILE A 559 -0.05 -32.24 -7.87
CA ILE A 559 1.27 -32.24 -7.25
C ILE A 559 1.40 -33.39 -6.26
N VAL A 560 0.38 -33.60 -5.42
CA VAL A 560 0.26 -34.75 -4.52
C VAL A 560 0.36 -36.04 -5.33
N PHE A 561 -0.39 -36.15 -6.43
CA PHE A 561 -0.38 -37.31 -7.31
C PHE A 561 0.99 -37.53 -7.95
N SER A 562 1.62 -36.46 -8.46
CA SER A 562 2.97 -36.51 -9.04
C SER A 562 4.02 -36.97 -8.03
N LEU A 563 3.90 -36.55 -6.77
CA LEU A 563 4.78 -36.99 -5.69
C LEU A 563 4.50 -38.41 -5.24
N ILE A 564 3.25 -38.85 -5.20
CA ILE A 564 2.91 -40.25 -4.95
C ILE A 564 3.50 -41.12 -6.06
N ALA A 565 3.42 -40.70 -7.32
CA ALA A 565 4.02 -41.39 -8.46
C ALA A 565 5.56 -41.42 -8.34
N LEU A 566 6.19 -40.29 -7.99
CA LEU A 566 7.64 -40.20 -7.79
C LEU A 566 8.11 -41.09 -6.63
N LEU A 567 7.46 -41.03 -5.47
CA LEU A 567 7.77 -41.84 -4.29
C LEU A 567 7.53 -43.33 -4.57
N SER A 568 6.49 -43.67 -5.35
CA SER A 568 6.23 -45.04 -5.79
C SER A 568 7.30 -45.54 -6.76
N PHE A 569 7.78 -44.68 -7.66
CA PHE A 569 8.89 -44.97 -8.57
C PHE A 569 10.22 -45.13 -7.81
N LEU A 570 10.53 -44.23 -6.87
CA LEU A 570 11.71 -44.32 -6.00
C LEU A 570 11.67 -45.59 -5.15
N ARG A 571 10.50 -45.93 -4.58
CA ARG A 571 10.27 -47.19 -3.87
C ARG A 571 10.48 -48.40 -4.77
N TRP A 572 9.99 -48.38 -6.00
CA TRP A 572 10.20 -49.47 -6.96
C TRP A 572 11.69 -49.64 -7.30
N ARG A 573 12.42 -48.53 -7.47
CA ARG A 573 13.87 -48.53 -7.70
C ARG A 573 14.64 -49.07 -6.49
N ASP A 574 14.28 -48.66 -5.28
CA ASP A 574 14.88 -49.14 -4.03
C ASP A 574 14.61 -50.64 -3.77
N ALA A 575 13.41 -51.11 -4.12
CA ALA A 575 13.05 -52.52 -4.05
C ALA A 575 13.89 -53.35 -5.04
N ARG A 576 14.11 -52.85 -6.27
CA ARG A 576 15.05 -53.43 -7.24
C ARG A 576 16.50 -53.47 -6.73
N ALA A 577 16.89 -52.48 -5.92
CA ALA A 577 18.22 -52.37 -5.32
C ALA A 577 18.38 -53.14 -3.98
N GLY A 578 17.36 -53.87 -3.52
CA GLY A 578 17.43 -54.69 -2.30
C GLY A 578 17.42 -53.93 -0.97
N LYS A 579 17.09 -52.63 -0.95
CA LYS A 579 17.09 -51.81 0.27
C LYS A 579 15.73 -51.91 0.99
N SER A 580 15.62 -52.76 2.03
CA SER A 580 14.32 -53.06 2.68
C SER A 580 13.86 -52.02 3.74
N ARG A 581 14.73 -51.11 4.19
CA ARG A 581 14.44 -50.14 5.27
C ARG A 581 13.91 -48.76 4.81
N SER A 582 13.72 -48.53 3.51
CA SER A 582 13.36 -47.18 3.02
C SER A 582 11.88 -46.80 3.17
N LYS A 583 10.97 -47.73 3.48
CA LYS A 583 9.52 -47.49 3.53
C LYS A 583 9.09 -46.42 4.55
N LEU A 584 9.65 -46.48 5.77
CA LEU A 584 9.31 -45.52 6.83
C LEU A 584 9.90 -44.13 6.56
N ALA A 585 11.11 -44.06 6.00
CA ALA A 585 11.77 -42.79 5.69
C ALA A 585 11.01 -41.98 4.63
N HIS A 586 10.53 -42.62 3.56
CA HIS A 586 9.73 -41.95 2.54
C HIS A 586 8.38 -41.48 3.08
N PHE A 587 7.74 -42.26 3.96
CA PHE A 587 6.47 -41.88 4.58
C PHE A 587 6.62 -40.64 5.48
N TYR A 588 7.70 -40.54 6.28
CA TYR A 588 7.93 -39.37 7.14
C TYR A 588 8.30 -38.10 6.38
N VAL A 589 8.94 -38.22 5.21
CA VAL A 589 9.38 -37.06 4.39
C VAL A 589 8.31 -36.64 3.37
N ALA A 590 7.38 -37.53 3.02
CA ALA A 590 6.35 -37.28 2.01
C ALA A 590 5.49 -36.02 2.28
N PRO A 591 4.95 -35.77 3.49
CA PRO A 591 4.15 -34.57 3.74
C PRO A 591 4.92 -33.27 3.51
N ALA A 592 6.20 -33.24 3.90
CA ALA A 592 7.06 -32.08 3.69
C ALA A 592 7.39 -31.87 2.20
N LEU A 593 7.63 -32.94 1.43
CA LEU A 593 7.83 -32.85 -0.02
C LEU A 593 6.58 -32.41 -0.75
N VAL A 594 5.40 -32.87 -0.32
CA VAL A 594 4.10 -32.44 -0.84
C VAL A 594 3.90 -30.97 -0.61
N ALA A 595 4.02 -30.51 0.63
CA ALA A 595 3.88 -29.08 0.94
C ALA A 595 4.88 -28.24 0.13
N LEU A 596 6.15 -28.64 0.06
CA LEU A 596 7.17 -27.92 -0.69
C LEU A 596 6.89 -27.89 -2.19
N ALA A 597 6.47 -28.99 -2.79
CA ALA A 597 6.15 -29.03 -4.21
C ALA A 597 4.89 -28.19 -4.52
N VAL A 598 3.87 -28.24 -3.67
CA VAL A 598 2.66 -27.43 -3.83
C VAL A 598 3.03 -25.96 -3.81
N LEU A 599 3.70 -25.51 -2.75
CA LEU A 599 4.08 -24.11 -2.56
C LEU A 599 5.05 -23.61 -3.64
N THR A 600 5.85 -24.49 -4.26
CA THR A 600 6.83 -24.09 -5.29
C THR A 600 6.24 -24.13 -6.70
N PHE A 601 5.55 -25.21 -7.06
CA PHE A 601 5.13 -25.43 -8.45
C PHE A 601 3.76 -24.86 -8.75
N TYR A 602 2.84 -24.79 -7.78
CA TYR A 602 1.51 -24.23 -8.03
C TYR A 602 1.59 -22.77 -8.51
N PRO A 603 2.28 -21.84 -7.81
CA PRO A 603 2.36 -20.45 -8.27
C PRO A 603 3.02 -20.32 -9.65
N VAL A 604 4.00 -21.19 -9.95
CA VAL A 604 4.69 -21.20 -11.25
C VAL A 604 3.72 -21.60 -12.37
N PHE A 605 2.97 -22.70 -12.21
CA PHE A 605 2.02 -23.13 -13.23
C PHE A 605 0.84 -22.17 -13.36
N TYR A 606 0.36 -21.63 -12.23
CA TYR A 606 -0.70 -20.62 -12.23
C TYR A 606 -0.24 -19.34 -12.94
N GLY A 607 0.96 -18.83 -12.64
CA GLY A 607 1.53 -17.69 -13.36
C GLY A 607 1.74 -17.96 -14.85
N ILE A 608 2.21 -19.16 -15.22
CA ILE A 608 2.27 -19.55 -16.65
C ILE A 608 0.88 -19.50 -17.27
N TRP A 609 -0.16 -20.02 -16.62
CA TRP A 609 -1.53 -19.94 -17.14
C TRP A 609 -2.01 -18.49 -17.26
N LEU A 610 -1.80 -17.68 -16.22
CA LEU A 610 -2.18 -16.27 -16.17
C LEU A 610 -1.55 -15.46 -17.31
N SER A 611 -0.33 -15.82 -17.72
CA SER A 611 0.37 -15.18 -18.84
C SER A 611 -0.34 -15.32 -20.20
N PHE A 612 -1.31 -16.23 -20.34
CA PHE A 612 -2.14 -16.38 -21.54
C PHE A 612 -3.55 -15.81 -21.39
N THR A 613 -3.82 -15.05 -20.32
CA THR A 613 -5.13 -14.47 -20.00
C THR A 613 -5.08 -12.95 -19.93
N ASN A 614 -6.23 -12.27 -20.03
CA ASN A 614 -6.37 -10.83 -19.76
C ASN A 614 -6.55 -10.53 -18.26
N ALA A 615 -5.94 -11.32 -17.38
CA ALA A 615 -6.06 -11.09 -15.95
C ALA A 615 -5.48 -9.72 -15.57
N ASP A 616 -6.30 -8.91 -14.93
CA ASP A 616 -5.98 -7.59 -14.43
C ASP A 616 -6.75 -7.35 -13.12
N GLN A 617 -6.62 -6.15 -12.55
CA GLN A 617 -7.31 -5.76 -11.31
C GLN A 617 -8.85 -5.77 -11.42
N THR A 618 -9.43 -5.68 -12.62
CA THR A 618 -10.89 -5.62 -12.83
C THR A 618 -11.52 -6.96 -13.20
N HIS A 619 -10.74 -7.92 -13.71
CA HIS A 619 -11.20 -9.21 -14.21
C HIS A 619 -10.69 -10.41 -13.41
N LEU A 620 -10.21 -10.19 -12.18
CA LEU A 620 -9.64 -11.28 -11.39
C LEU A 620 -10.74 -12.28 -10.97
N GLY A 621 -10.55 -13.55 -11.36
CA GLY A 621 -11.53 -14.63 -11.22
C GLY A 621 -12.31 -14.92 -12.51
N GLU A 622 -12.47 -13.91 -13.38
CA GLU A 622 -13.27 -13.98 -14.61
C GLU A 622 -12.42 -13.80 -15.89
N GLN A 623 -11.10 -13.91 -15.77
CA GLN A 623 -10.17 -13.72 -16.88
C GLN A 623 -10.44 -14.65 -18.08
N ALA A 624 -10.45 -14.05 -19.27
CA ALA A 624 -10.56 -14.71 -20.55
C ALA A 624 -9.18 -15.08 -21.13
N TRP A 625 -9.16 -16.11 -21.97
CA TRP A 625 -7.96 -16.55 -22.68
C TRP A 625 -7.63 -15.63 -23.87
N VAL A 626 -6.46 -15.01 -23.86
CA VAL A 626 -5.96 -14.11 -24.93
C VAL A 626 -4.77 -14.68 -25.72
N GLY A 627 -4.29 -15.88 -25.37
CA GLY A 627 -3.21 -16.54 -26.10
C GLY A 627 -1.85 -15.85 -25.90
N LEU A 628 -1.16 -15.45 -26.98
CA LEU A 628 0.20 -14.92 -26.92
C LEU A 628 0.29 -13.38 -26.89
N ALA A 629 -0.83 -12.68 -26.69
CA ALA A 629 -0.88 -11.22 -26.71
C ALA A 629 0.11 -10.60 -25.71
N ASN A 630 0.07 -11.02 -24.45
CA ASN A 630 0.97 -10.53 -23.39
C ASN A 630 2.46 -10.75 -23.72
N PHE A 631 2.81 -11.85 -24.41
CA PHE A 631 4.20 -12.08 -24.82
C PHE A 631 4.63 -11.16 -25.96
N ALA A 632 3.73 -10.86 -26.89
CA ALA A 632 4.02 -9.90 -27.96
C ALA A 632 4.33 -8.53 -27.36
N GLU A 633 3.49 -8.09 -26.42
CA GLU A 633 3.66 -6.85 -25.66
C GLU A 633 5.04 -6.77 -24.98
N VAL A 634 5.40 -7.80 -24.20
CA VAL A 634 6.73 -7.90 -23.54
C VAL A 634 7.89 -7.68 -24.52
N PHE A 635 7.85 -8.30 -25.70
CA PHE A 635 8.95 -8.22 -26.66
C PHE A 635 8.92 -6.96 -27.54
N THR A 636 7.79 -6.27 -27.62
CA THR A 636 7.65 -4.99 -28.33
C THR A 636 7.86 -3.78 -27.43
N GLU A 637 7.90 -3.98 -26.11
CA GLU A 637 8.16 -2.93 -25.13
C GLU A 637 9.48 -2.21 -25.40
N SER A 638 9.46 -0.88 -25.51
CA SER A 638 10.63 -0.07 -25.88
C SER A 638 11.76 -0.20 -24.85
N GLY A 639 11.38 -0.41 -23.59
CA GLY A 639 12.28 -0.63 -22.46
C GLY A 639 12.94 -2.01 -22.39
N PHE A 640 12.42 -3.02 -23.10
CA PHE A 640 12.80 -4.44 -22.91
C PHE A 640 14.31 -4.67 -23.03
N VAL A 641 14.93 -4.14 -24.07
CA VAL A 641 16.37 -4.33 -24.32
C VAL A 641 17.21 -3.61 -23.27
N ARG A 642 16.81 -2.41 -22.86
CA ARG A 642 17.54 -1.59 -21.87
C ARG A 642 17.57 -2.28 -20.51
N VAL A 643 16.41 -2.68 -20.00
CA VAL A 643 16.30 -3.37 -18.70
C VAL A 643 16.96 -4.74 -18.72
N THR A 644 16.84 -5.49 -19.82
CA THR A 644 17.50 -6.80 -19.97
C THR A 644 19.02 -6.67 -19.96
N LEU A 645 19.58 -5.74 -20.73
CA LEU A 645 21.03 -5.52 -20.78
C LEU A 645 21.57 -5.05 -19.43
N PHE A 646 20.88 -4.12 -18.77
CA PHE A 646 21.29 -3.69 -17.44
C PHE A 646 21.21 -4.82 -16.41
N THR A 647 20.14 -5.63 -16.41
CA THR A 647 20.02 -6.81 -15.54
C THR A 647 21.18 -7.79 -15.73
N LEU A 648 21.60 -8.03 -16.98
CA LEU A 648 22.75 -8.87 -17.29
C LEU A 648 24.07 -8.27 -16.79
N ILE A 649 24.31 -6.98 -17.05
CA ILE A 649 25.52 -6.26 -16.59
C ILE A 649 25.58 -6.25 -15.06
N TRP A 650 24.49 -5.84 -14.42
CA TRP A 650 24.29 -5.88 -12.97
C TRP A 650 24.67 -7.24 -12.40
N THR A 651 24.08 -8.31 -12.94
CA THR A 651 24.27 -9.68 -12.44
C THR A 651 25.72 -10.13 -12.60
N VAL A 652 26.31 -9.95 -13.78
CA VAL A 652 27.68 -10.39 -14.06
C VAL A 652 28.69 -9.64 -13.21
N VAL A 653 28.55 -8.32 -13.07
CA VAL A 653 29.47 -7.49 -12.28
C VAL A 653 29.41 -7.89 -10.81
N ASN A 654 28.20 -7.97 -10.24
CA ASN A 654 28.00 -8.34 -8.84
C ASN A 654 28.51 -9.76 -8.54
N VAL A 655 28.12 -10.76 -9.31
CA VAL A 655 28.53 -12.16 -9.07
C VAL A 655 30.05 -12.32 -9.20
N SER A 656 30.66 -11.67 -10.19
CA SER A 656 32.12 -11.69 -10.36
C SER A 656 32.83 -11.07 -9.16
N ALA A 657 32.31 -9.95 -8.64
CA ALA A 657 32.84 -9.28 -7.46
C ALA A 657 32.61 -10.09 -6.17
N HIS A 658 31.42 -10.67 -5.97
CA HIS A 658 31.10 -11.52 -4.82
C HIS A 658 32.07 -12.69 -4.72
N ILE A 659 32.29 -13.39 -5.83
CA ILE A 659 33.21 -14.54 -5.88
C ILE A 659 34.66 -14.07 -5.76
N GLY A 660 35.06 -13.03 -6.50
CA GLY A 660 36.44 -12.54 -6.51
C GLY A 660 36.89 -12.03 -5.15
N LEU A 661 36.11 -11.12 -4.55
CA LEU A 661 36.39 -10.57 -3.22
C LEU A 661 36.15 -11.61 -2.12
N GLY A 662 35.12 -12.46 -2.27
CA GLY A 662 34.87 -13.56 -1.34
C GLY A 662 36.03 -14.55 -1.30
N LEU A 663 36.56 -14.96 -2.46
CA LEU A 663 37.72 -15.84 -2.56
C LEU A 663 38.98 -15.18 -1.97
N LEU A 664 39.20 -13.91 -2.29
CA LEU A 664 40.33 -13.14 -1.75
C LEU A 664 40.30 -13.13 -0.22
N LEU A 665 39.17 -12.76 0.38
CA LEU A 665 38.99 -12.74 1.83
C LEU A 665 39.08 -14.15 2.44
N ALA A 666 38.53 -15.16 1.77
CA ALA A 666 38.61 -16.54 2.20
C ALA A 666 40.07 -17.03 2.29
N ILE A 667 40.89 -16.73 1.28
CA ILE A 667 42.33 -17.08 1.29
C ILE A 667 43.07 -16.33 2.39
N LEU A 668 42.83 -15.02 2.52
CA LEU A 668 43.48 -14.18 3.55
C LEU A 668 43.17 -14.70 4.96
N LEU A 669 41.90 -15.00 5.24
CA LEU A 669 41.43 -15.48 6.55
C LEU A 669 41.66 -16.97 6.77
N ASN A 670 42.12 -17.72 5.77
CA ASN A 670 42.58 -19.10 5.92
C ASN A 670 44.06 -19.17 6.34
N ASN A 671 44.82 -18.08 6.21
CA ASN A 671 46.22 -18.03 6.63
C ASN A 671 46.36 -18.07 8.16
N LYS A 672 47.09 -19.06 8.68
CA LYS A 672 47.34 -19.26 10.12
C LYS A 672 48.09 -18.09 10.78
N HIS A 673 48.77 -17.25 10.00
CA HIS A 673 49.53 -16.10 10.51
C HIS A 673 48.67 -14.88 10.83
N VAL A 674 47.41 -14.84 10.39
CA VAL A 674 46.50 -13.72 10.67
C VAL A 674 45.97 -13.81 12.10
N ARG A 675 46.41 -12.90 12.96
CA ARG A 675 45.92 -12.76 14.34
C ARG A 675 44.49 -12.21 14.33
N GLY A 676 43.63 -12.69 15.23
CA GLY A 676 42.25 -12.19 15.34
C GLY A 676 41.29 -12.68 14.24
N ARG A 677 41.64 -13.72 13.47
CA ARG A 677 40.83 -14.26 12.36
C ARG A 677 39.35 -14.50 12.67
N VAL A 678 39.01 -14.90 13.90
CA VAL A 678 37.62 -15.14 14.32
C VAL A 678 36.85 -13.82 14.40
N ALA A 679 37.45 -12.78 14.94
CA ALA A 679 36.85 -11.45 15.00
C ALA A 679 36.64 -10.89 13.58
N TYR A 680 37.66 -10.98 12.70
CA TYR A 680 37.51 -10.55 11.31
C TYR A 680 36.40 -11.29 10.58
N ARG A 681 36.32 -12.63 10.70
CA ARG A 681 35.22 -13.42 10.10
C ARG A 681 33.85 -13.01 10.65
N THR A 682 33.77 -12.70 11.94
CA THR A 682 32.51 -12.32 12.59
C THR A 682 32.04 -10.95 12.10
N ILE A 683 32.94 -9.95 12.07
CA ILE A 683 32.64 -8.59 11.61
C ILE A 683 32.27 -8.59 10.12
N LEU A 684 33.05 -9.30 9.29
CA LEU A 684 32.80 -9.37 7.85
C LEU A 684 31.53 -10.17 7.50
N LEU A 685 30.96 -10.94 8.44
CA LEU A 685 29.68 -11.63 8.26
C LEU A 685 28.48 -10.69 8.50
N LEU A 686 28.66 -9.59 9.25
CA LEU A 686 27.56 -8.71 9.65
C LEU A 686 26.66 -8.24 8.51
N PRO A 687 27.18 -7.84 7.32
CA PRO A 687 26.31 -7.38 6.22
C PRO A 687 25.28 -8.42 5.78
N TRP A 688 25.63 -9.71 5.88
CA TRP A 688 24.74 -10.82 5.51
C TRP A 688 23.88 -11.31 6.70
N ALA A 689 24.33 -11.06 7.93
CA ALA A 689 23.58 -11.42 9.13
C ALA A 689 22.42 -10.45 9.43
N ILE A 690 22.55 -9.18 9.03
CA ILE A 690 21.50 -8.16 9.15
C ILE A 690 20.53 -8.33 7.98
N PRO A 691 19.19 -8.27 8.20
CA PRO A 691 18.22 -8.28 7.12
C PRO A 691 18.52 -7.22 6.06
N SER A 692 18.54 -7.62 4.78
CA SER A 692 18.95 -6.75 3.68
C SER A 692 18.13 -5.46 3.59
N TYR A 693 16.84 -5.53 3.93
CA TYR A 693 15.92 -4.38 3.91
C TYR A 693 16.45 -3.22 4.77
N ILE A 694 16.80 -3.50 6.03
CA ILE A 694 17.33 -2.49 6.96
C ILE A 694 18.67 -1.93 6.45
N SER A 695 19.55 -2.83 6.00
CA SER A 695 20.87 -2.44 5.48
C SER A 695 20.76 -1.48 4.29
N VAL A 696 19.85 -1.74 3.35
CA VAL A 696 19.69 -0.90 2.14
C VAL A 696 19.11 0.47 2.51
N LEU A 697 18.11 0.54 3.40
CA LEU A 697 17.55 1.83 3.83
C LEU A 697 18.57 2.69 4.57
N VAL A 698 19.43 2.08 5.39
CA VAL A 698 20.54 2.79 6.04
C VAL A 698 21.53 3.31 4.99
N TRP A 699 21.89 2.49 4.00
CA TRP A 699 22.74 2.94 2.89
C TRP A 699 22.12 4.10 2.13
N ARG A 700 20.83 4.03 1.79
CA ARG A 700 20.10 5.11 1.14
C ARG A 700 20.18 6.40 1.95
N GLY A 701 19.82 6.37 3.24
CA GLY A 701 19.89 7.55 4.11
C GLY A 701 21.31 8.11 4.28
N MET A 702 22.34 7.26 4.29
CA MET A 702 23.74 7.69 4.32
C MET A 702 24.21 8.35 3.02
N LEU A 703 23.62 7.98 1.88
CA LEU A 703 23.95 8.43 0.53
C LEU A 703 23.13 9.64 0.07
N GLU A 704 22.13 10.07 0.86
CA GLU A 704 21.41 11.32 0.63
C GLU A 704 22.37 12.53 0.68
N PRO A 705 22.03 13.67 0.04
CA PRO A 705 22.87 14.88 0.05
C PRO A 705 23.25 15.35 1.47
N ALA A 706 22.31 15.33 2.40
CA ALA A 706 22.51 15.64 3.82
C ALA A 706 22.87 14.41 4.68
N GLY A 707 23.31 13.32 4.04
CA GLY A 707 23.63 12.05 4.65
C GLY A 707 25.05 12.01 5.24
N LEU A 708 25.26 11.02 6.11
CA LEU A 708 26.51 10.82 6.85
C LEU A 708 27.77 10.81 5.97
N ILE A 709 27.70 10.30 4.74
CA ILE A 709 28.85 10.19 3.85
C ILE A 709 29.35 11.58 3.43
N ASN A 710 28.44 12.45 3.02
CA ASN A 710 28.76 13.82 2.64
C ASN A 710 29.25 14.65 3.83
N ASP A 711 28.64 14.48 5.01
CA ASP A 711 29.06 15.12 6.25
C ASP A 711 30.51 14.77 6.64
N ILE A 712 30.88 13.48 6.55
CA ILE A 712 32.24 13.03 6.89
C ILE A 712 33.26 13.50 5.85
N LEU A 713 32.90 13.49 4.57
CA LEU A 713 33.80 13.88 3.48
C LEU A 713 33.89 15.39 3.27
N GLY A 714 32.95 16.17 3.81
CA GLY A 714 32.82 17.59 3.55
C GLY A 714 32.46 17.88 2.09
N THR A 715 31.67 17.00 1.47
CA THR A 715 31.24 17.06 0.06
C THR A 715 29.72 17.18 -0.05
N ASP A 716 29.21 17.50 -1.23
CA ASP A 716 27.78 17.64 -1.56
C ASP A 716 27.36 16.70 -2.69
N PHE A 717 27.97 15.52 -2.78
CA PHE A 717 27.71 14.60 -3.88
C PHE A 717 26.30 14.02 -3.83
N ASN A 718 25.57 14.13 -4.94
CA ASN A 718 24.26 13.51 -5.12
C ASN A 718 24.32 12.40 -6.18
N PHE A 719 25.02 11.31 -5.87
CA PHE A 719 25.18 10.18 -6.81
C PHE A 719 23.88 9.43 -7.09
N LEU A 720 22.88 9.50 -6.19
CA LEU A 720 21.57 8.87 -6.41
C LEU A 720 20.73 9.61 -7.47
N ALA A 721 21.00 10.90 -7.70
CA ALA A 721 20.34 11.69 -8.75
C ALA A 721 20.99 11.53 -10.14
N ASP A 722 22.22 11.00 -10.23
CA ASP A 722 22.88 10.71 -11.51
C ASP A 722 22.65 9.24 -11.92
N PRO A 723 22.16 8.94 -13.14
CA PRO A 723 21.89 7.55 -13.56
C PRO A 723 23.11 6.63 -13.50
N THR A 724 24.31 7.15 -13.78
CA THR A 724 25.53 6.34 -13.73
C THR A 724 25.99 6.13 -12.29
N GLY A 725 25.91 7.17 -11.47
CA GLY A 725 26.16 7.15 -10.04
C GLY A 725 25.23 6.19 -9.31
N ALA A 726 23.92 6.27 -9.56
CA ALA A 726 22.93 5.40 -8.95
C ALA A 726 23.17 3.93 -9.30
N LYS A 727 23.41 3.61 -10.58
CA LYS A 727 23.81 2.27 -11.04
C LYS A 727 25.08 1.78 -10.36
N ALA A 728 26.08 2.62 -10.21
CA ALA A 728 27.32 2.26 -9.53
C ALA A 728 27.09 1.99 -8.03
N LEU A 729 26.28 2.83 -7.37
CA LEU A 729 25.95 2.69 -5.95
C LEU A 729 25.13 1.43 -5.68
N VAL A 730 24.11 1.13 -6.48
CA VAL A 730 23.32 -0.09 -6.25
C VAL A 730 24.21 -1.32 -6.38
N ILE A 731 25.14 -1.32 -7.35
CA ILE A 731 26.10 -2.42 -7.55
C ILE A 731 27.02 -2.51 -6.34
N MET A 732 27.55 -1.39 -5.86
CA MET A 732 28.42 -1.35 -4.69
C MET A 732 27.74 -1.92 -3.44
N VAL A 733 26.51 -1.49 -3.15
CA VAL A 733 25.75 -1.95 -1.98
C VAL A 733 25.45 -3.45 -2.08
N ASN A 734 25.05 -3.94 -3.26
CA ASN A 734 24.82 -5.37 -3.44
C ASN A 734 26.12 -6.20 -3.37
N ILE A 735 27.26 -5.67 -3.84
CA ILE A 735 28.56 -6.30 -3.63
C ILE A 735 28.85 -6.46 -2.13
N TRP A 736 28.67 -5.38 -1.36
CA TRP A 736 28.89 -5.39 0.09
C TRP A 736 28.01 -6.42 0.82
N LEU A 737 26.75 -6.56 0.42
CA LEU A 737 25.82 -7.55 0.98
C LEU A 737 26.17 -9.00 0.61
N GLY A 738 26.64 -9.27 -0.62
CA GLY A 738 26.83 -10.63 -1.13
C GLY A 738 28.22 -11.25 -0.87
N VAL A 739 29.27 -10.43 -0.72
CA VAL A 739 30.65 -10.91 -0.45
C VAL A 739 30.76 -11.83 0.79
N PRO A 740 30.12 -11.56 1.94
CA PRO A 740 30.26 -12.38 3.14
C PRO A 740 29.88 -13.85 2.95
N PHE A 741 28.79 -14.10 2.20
CA PHE A 741 28.33 -15.45 1.92
C PHE A 741 29.34 -16.23 1.07
N MET A 742 29.88 -15.61 0.00
CA MET A 742 30.90 -16.23 -0.84
C MET A 742 32.19 -16.47 -0.06
N MET A 743 32.62 -15.52 0.77
CA MET A 743 33.78 -15.68 1.65
C MET A 743 33.63 -16.89 2.57
N MET A 744 32.50 -17.04 3.25
CA MET A 744 32.30 -18.16 4.19
C MET A 744 32.21 -19.49 3.48
N SER A 745 31.49 -19.55 2.35
CA SER A 745 31.35 -20.77 1.56
C SER A 745 32.69 -21.24 0.99
N LEU A 746 33.46 -20.33 0.39
CA LEU A 746 34.79 -20.64 -0.16
C LEU A 746 35.83 -20.91 0.93
N SER A 747 35.70 -20.30 2.12
CA SER A 747 36.54 -20.65 3.27
C SER A 747 36.33 -22.10 3.71
N GLY A 748 35.08 -22.58 3.70
CA GLY A 748 34.76 -23.98 3.98
C GLY A 748 35.33 -24.93 2.93
N ALA A 749 35.16 -24.59 1.65
CA ALA A 749 35.72 -25.37 0.54
C ALA A 749 37.26 -25.43 0.60
N LEU A 750 37.92 -24.30 0.84
CA LEU A 750 39.38 -24.24 1.02
C LEU A 750 39.89 -25.13 2.15
N GLN A 751 39.16 -25.20 3.27
CA GLN A 751 39.53 -26.02 4.42
C GLN A 751 39.36 -27.52 4.16
N SER A 752 38.52 -27.91 3.19
CA SER A 752 38.32 -29.31 2.82
C SER A 752 39.42 -29.88 1.92
N LEU A 753 40.28 -29.02 1.35
CA LEU A 753 41.35 -29.47 0.46
C LEU A 753 42.46 -30.19 1.25
N PRO A 754 42.97 -31.35 0.77
CA PRO A 754 44.03 -32.10 1.44
C PRO A 754 45.30 -31.27 1.61
N GLN A 755 45.75 -31.12 2.86
CA GLN A 755 46.95 -30.31 3.17
C GLN A 755 48.25 -30.93 2.61
N GLU A 756 48.32 -32.26 2.51
CA GLU A 756 49.48 -33.01 2.01
C GLU A 756 49.91 -32.56 0.61
N MET A 757 48.94 -32.21 -0.26
CA MET A 757 49.21 -31.75 -1.62
C MET A 757 49.89 -30.36 -1.63
N TYR A 758 49.61 -29.53 -0.62
CA TYR A 758 50.24 -28.21 -0.46
C TYR A 758 51.63 -28.29 0.16
N GLU A 759 51.84 -29.23 1.07
CA GLU A 759 53.14 -29.52 1.70
C GLU A 759 54.12 -30.09 0.67
N ALA A 760 53.67 -31.05 -0.15
CA ALA A 760 54.48 -31.60 -1.25
C ALA A 760 54.92 -30.50 -2.23
N ALA A 761 54.00 -29.62 -2.64
CA ALA A 761 54.32 -28.51 -3.52
C ALA A 761 55.29 -27.49 -2.90
N GLU A 762 55.27 -27.32 -1.58
CA GLU A 762 56.21 -26.46 -0.86
C GLU A 762 57.62 -27.06 -0.81
N LEU A 763 57.72 -28.38 -0.59
CA LEU A 763 58.98 -29.13 -0.66
C LEU A 763 59.61 -29.07 -2.05
N ASP A 764 58.78 -29.07 -3.10
CA ASP A 764 59.20 -28.92 -4.50
C ASP A 764 59.54 -27.47 -4.89
N GLY A 765 59.49 -26.52 -3.95
CA GLY A 765 59.84 -25.11 -4.18
C GLY A 765 58.83 -24.34 -5.04
N ILE A 766 57.61 -24.83 -5.18
CA ILE A 766 56.57 -24.20 -6.00
C ILE A 766 56.07 -22.92 -5.32
N SER A 767 56.11 -21.80 -6.06
CA SER A 767 55.68 -20.49 -5.55
C SER A 767 54.20 -20.44 -5.17
N SER A 768 53.82 -19.57 -4.23
CA SER A 768 52.43 -19.45 -3.75
C SER A 768 51.42 -19.11 -4.86
N TRP A 769 51.82 -18.30 -5.85
CA TRP A 769 50.96 -18.02 -7.01
C TRP A 769 50.77 -19.25 -7.90
N ALA A 770 51.84 -20.02 -8.13
CA ALA A 770 51.75 -21.26 -8.90
C ALA A 770 50.89 -22.31 -8.18
N ARG A 771 51.02 -22.43 -6.84
CA ARG A 771 50.14 -23.26 -6.00
C ARG A 771 48.68 -22.80 -6.05
N PHE A 772 48.42 -21.49 -6.02
CA PHE A 772 47.06 -20.98 -6.17
C PHE A 772 46.46 -21.34 -7.53
N ARG A 773 47.13 -21.00 -8.63
CA ARG A 773 46.61 -21.16 -9.98
C ARG A 773 46.49 -22.62 -10.43
N HIS A 774 47.40 -23.50 -10.03
CA HIS A 774 47.44 -24.89 -10.51
C HIS A 774 46.91 -25.92 -9.51
N LEU A 775 46.89 -25.62 -8.21
CA LEU A 775 46.37 -26.54 -7.18
C LEU A 775 45.05 -26.02 -6.59
N THR A 776 45.00 -24.77 -6.14
CA THR A 776 43.84 -24.28 -5.39
C THR A 776 42.64 -23.99 -6.27
N LEU A 777 42.81 -23.14 -7.28
CA LEU A 777 41.72 -22.69 -8.14
C LEU A 777 41.05 -23.84 -8.92
N PRO A 778 41.79 -24.82 -9.49
CA PRO A 778 41.16 -25.95 -10.17
C PRO A 778 40.35 -26.84 -9.23
N ASN A 779 40.86 -27.11 -8.02
CA ASN A 779 40.13 -27.91 -7.03
C ASN A 779 38.93 -27.16 -6.44
N LEU A 780 39.04 -25.83 -6.27
CA LEU A 780 37.92 -24.98 -5.85
C LEU A 780 36.83 -24.85 -6.90
N LYS A 781 37.09 -25.13 -8.18
CA LYS A 781 36.09 -25.08 -9.26
C LYS A 781 34.83 -25.89 -8.89
N SER A 782 35.00 -27.03 -8.21
CA SER A 782 33.92 -27.90 -7.73
C SER A 782 32.93 -27.20 -6.79
N ALA A 783 33.41 -26.23 -6.00
CA ALA A 783 32.58 -25.38 -5.14
C ALA A 783 32.19 -24.06 -5.83
N MET A 784 33.11 -23.45 -6.59
CA MET A 784 32.88 -22.15 -7.22
C MET A 784 31.78 -22.19 -8.28
N VAL A 785 31.72 -23.23 -9.12
CA VAL A 785 30.73 -23.35 -10.20
C VAL A 785 29.27 -23.41 -9.68
N PRO A 786 28.93 -24.27 -8.70
CA PRO A 786 27.57 -24.25 -8.15
C PRO A 786 27.29 -22.96 -7.36
N LEU A 787 28.28 -22.40 -6.65
CA LEU A 787 28.12 -21.13 -5.94
C LEU A 787 27.89 -19.95 -6.89
N SER A 788 28.58 -19.90 -8.03
CA SER A 788 28.39 -18.85 -9.03
C SER A 788 27.05 -18.96 -9.74
N LEU A 789 26.59 -20.18 -10.04
CA LEU A 789 25.25 -20.38 -10.58
C LEU A 789 24.17 -19.91 -9.58
N LEU A 790 24.31 -20.29 -8.31
CA LEU A 790 23.41 -19.83 -7.25
C LEU A 790 23.45 -18.31 -7.11
N GLY A 791 24.66 -17.72 -7.08
CA GLY A 791 24.85 -16.28 -7.02
C GLY A 791 24.23 -15.54 -8.20
N PHE A 792 24.30 -16.11 -9.41
CA PHE A 792 23.65 -15.57 -10.60
C PHE A 792 22.13 -15.55 -10.45
N ILE A 793 21.52 -16.68 -10.07
CA ILE A 793 20.07 -16.79 -9.89
C ILE A 793 19.56 -15.80 -8.84
N TRP A 794 20.26 -15.68 -7.70
CA TRP A 794 19.92 -14.72 -6.65
C TRP A 794 20.09 -13.27 -7.12
N THR A 795 21.22 -12.94 -7.73
CA THR A 795 21.54 -11.56 -8.11
C THR A 795 20.67 -11.04 -9.25
N PHE A 796 20.31 -11.92 -10.20
CA PHE A 796 19.41 -11.60 -11.31
C PHE A 796 18.02 -11.16 -10.83
N ASN A 797 17.58 -11.70 -9.69
CA ASN A 797 16.28 -11.39 -9.07
C ASN A 797 16.43 -10.54 -7.80
N MET A 798 17.48 -9.70 -7.70
CA MET A 798 17.78 -8.96 -6.47
C MET A 798 16.91 -7.70 -6.31
N PHE A 799 15.62 -7.90 -6.06
CA PHE A 799 14.60 -6.85 -5.94
C PHE A 799 14.93 -5.79 -4.88
N ASN A 800 15.24 -6.23 -3.65
CA ASN A 800 15.33 -5.35 -2.47
C ASN A 800 16.33 -4.19 -2.62
N VAL A 801 17.45 -4.39 -3.32
CA VAL A 801 18.49 -3.34 -3.42
C VAL A 801 18.04 -2.22 -4.34
N ILE A 802 17.40 -2.55 -5.46
CA ILE A 802 16.93 -1.55 -6.42
C ILE A 802 15.72 -0.82 -5.84
N TYR A 803 14.68 -1.57 -5.45
CA TYR A 803 13.41 -1.00 -4.99
C TYR A 803 13.59 -0.04 -3.80
N LEU A 804 14.34 -0.44 -2.77
CA LEU A 804 14.47 0.36 -1.55
C LEU A 804 15.43 1.55 -1.69
N MET A 805 16.39 1.47 -2.61
CA MET A 805 17.46 2.46 -2.73
C MET A 805 17.15 3.53 -3.78
N THR A 806 16.56 3.13 -4.91
CA THR A 806 16.34 4.01 -6.06
C THR A 806 14.95 3.93 -6.66
N ASP A 807 14.17 2.88 -6.36
CA ASP A 807 12.82 2.67 -6.90
C ASP A 807 12.76 2.80 -8.43
N GLY A 808 13.79 2.28 -9.12
CA GLY A 808 13.95 2.35 -10.58
C GLY A 808 14.63 3.63 -11.09
N GLY A 809 14.69 4.72 -10.32
CA GLY A 809 15.32 5.99 -10.72
C GLY A 809 16.87 5.97 -10.73
N PRO A 810 17.55 7.11 -11.00
CA PRO A 810 17.04 8.40 -11.46
C PRO A 810 16.77 8.38 -12.98
N ASN A 811 16.02 9.34 -13.51
CA ASN A 811 15.41 9.30 -14.87
C ASN A 811 14.41 8.17 -15.05
N LEU A 812 13.14 8.51 -14.82
CA LEU A 812 11.98 7.68 -15.11
C LEU A 812 11.43 8.01 -16.50
N TYR A 813 10.79 7.03 -17.12
CA TYR A 813 10.18 7.12 -18.44
C TYR A 813 8.74 6.63 -18.35
N PHE A 814 7.83 7.22 -19.14
CA PHE A 814 6.42 6.82 -19.14
C PHE A 814 6.27 5.43 -19.74
N GLY A 815 5.50 4.56 -19.09
CA GLY A 815 5.29 3.16 -19.50
C GLY A 815 6.55 2.32 -19.65
N GLU A 816 7.69 2.76 -19.10
CA GLU A 816 8.99 2.17 -19.38
C GLU A 816 9.80 1.90 -18.09
N PRO A 817 10.67 0.88 -18.06
CA PRO A 817 11.55 0.62 -16.92
C PRO A 817 12.46 1.80 -16.64
N GLY A 818 12.61 2.17 -15.38
CA GLY A 818 13.53 3.20 -14.92
C GLY A 818 15.00 2.88 -15.19
N SER A 819 15.88 3.86 -14.99
CA SER A 819 17.31 3.67 -15.26
C SER A 819 17.96 2.54 -14.47
N THR A 820 17.63 2.37 -13.19
CA THR A 820 18.22 1.32 -12.33
C THR A 820 17.37 0.04 -12.27
N ASP A 821 16.23 0.01 -12.94
CA ASP A 821 15.38 -1.16 -12.92
C ASP A 821 16.09 -2.39 -13.48
N ILE A 822 15.83 -3.50 -12.81
CA ILE A 822 16.11 -4.85 -13.30
C ILE A 822 14.78 -5.50 -13.67
N LEU A 823 14.84 -6.59 -14.43
CA LEU A 823 13.64 -7.24 -14.96
C LEU A 823 12.59 -7.53 -13.88
N ILE A 824 13.00 -7.96 -12.68
CA ILE A 824 12.05 -8.30 -11.60
C ILE A 824 11.44 -7.06 -10.91
N THR A 825 12.12 -5.92 -10.88
CA THR A 825 11.55 -4.68 -10.32
C THR A 825 10.55 -4.08 -11.27
N TYR A 826 10.84 -4.12 -12.58
CA TYR A 826 9.87 -3.72 -13.59
C TYR A 826 8.62 -4.60 -13.61
N VAL A 827 8.76 -5.92 -13.42
CA VAL A 827 7.60 -6.82 -13.24
C VAL A 827 6.72 -6.41 -12.06
N TYR A 828 7.32 -5.94 -10.98
CA TYR A 828 6.59 -5.46 -9.81
C TYR A 828 5.76 -4.23 -10.15
N ASP A 829 6.32 -3.28 -10.90
CA ASP A 829 5.61 -2.08 -11.34
C ASP A 829 4.39 -2.45 -12.21
N ILE A 830 4.56 -3.31 -13.22
CA ILE A 830 3.46 -3.78 -14.06
C ILE A 830 2.36 -4.49 -13.24
N ALA A 831 2.76 -5.36 -12.30
CA ALA A 831 1.80 -6.13 -11.52
C ALA A 831 1.01 -5.26 -10.52
N PHE A 832 1.69 -4.37 -9.81
CA PHE A 832 1.14 -3.72 -8.62
C PHE A 832 0.89 -2.22 -8.76
N ARG A 833 1.58 -1.54 -9.69
CA ARG A 833 1.27 -0.14 -10.04
C ARG A 833 0.22 -0.10 -11.15
N ASP A 834 0.42 -0.88 -12.20
CA ASP A 834 -0.47 -0.85 -13.37
C ASP A 834 -1.66 -1.82 -13.23
N GLY A 835 -1.56 -2.82 -12.34
CA GLY A 835 -2.60 -3.82 -12.12
C GLY A 835 -2.72 -4.86 -13.25
N ALA A 836 -1.71 -4.94 -14.13
CA ALA A 836 -1.71 -5.79 -15.32
C ALA A 836 -1.10 -7.18 -15.03
N TYR A 837 -1.83 -8.00 -14.27
CA TYR A 837 -1.33 -9.29 -13.76
C TYR A 837 -0.94 -10.28 -14.87
N GLY A 838 -1.69 -10.35 -15.97
CA GLY A 838 -1.41 -11.23 -17.11
C GLY A 838 -0.12 -10.85 -17.84
N VAL A 839 0.13 -9.55 -18.02
CA VAL A 839 1.37 -9.02 -18.63
C VAL A 839 2.56 -9.25 -17.71
N ALA A 840 2.43 -8.94 -16.41
CA ALA A 840 3.47 -9.21 -15.42
C ALA A 840 3.82 -10.71 -15.31
N ALA A 841 2.82 -11.58 -15.44
CA ALA A 841 3.03 -13.02 -15.50
C ALA A 841 3.81 -13.44 -16.76
N ALA A 842 3.53 -12.85 -17.92
CA ALA A 842 4.29 -13.11 -19.15
C ALA A 842 5.76 -12.68 -19.01
N TRP A 843 6.04 -11.51 -18.46
CA TRP A 843 7.40 -11.10 -18.11
C TRP A 843 8.10 -12.09 -17.17
N SER A 844 7.39 -12.56 -16.14
CA SER A 844 7.91 -13.56 -15.20
C SER A 844 8.27 -14.88 -15.88
N VAL A 845 7.45 -15.33 -16.85
CA VAL A 845 7.76 -16.51 -17.68
C VAL A 845 9.00 -16.27 -18.54
N VAL A 846 9.15 -15.09 -19.13
CA VAL A 846 10.35 -14.73 -19.92
C VAL A 846 11.61 -14.77 -19.04
N ILE A 847 11.57 -14.18 -17.84
CA ILE A 847 12.66 -14.24 -16.85
C ILE A 847 13.00 -15.70 -16.51
N PHE A 848 11.98 -16.51 -16.24
CA PHE A 848 12.17 -17.94 -15.94
C PHE A 848 12.88 -18.67 -17.09
N LEU A 849 12.46 -18.45 -18.34
CA LEU A 849 13.08 -19.06 -19.52
C LEU A 849 14.53 -18.59 -19.73
N MET A 850 14.81 -17.31 -19.47
CA MET A 850 16.18 -16.78 -19.52
C MET A 850 17.09 -17.47 -18.50
N LEU A 851 16.63 -17.59 -17.25
CA LEU A 851 17.39 -18.24 -16.17
C LEU A 851 17.55 -19.74 -16.40
N LEU A 852 16.51 -20.41 -16.89
CA LEU A 852 16.56 -21.82 -17.26
C LEU A 852 17.57 -22.05 -18.39
N GLY A 853 17.49 -21.25 -19.45
CA GLY A 853 18.42 -21.28 -20.58
C GLY A 853 19.86 -21.06 -20.13
N PHE A 854 20.12 -20.01 -19.33
CA PHE A 854 21.44 -19.75 -18.76
C PHE A 854 21.93 -20.93 -17.91
N SER A 855 21.10 -21.44 -16.99
CA SER A 855 21.48 -22.52 -16.08
C SER A 855 21.85 -23.80 -16.82
N VAL A 856 21.06 -24.20 -17.83
CA VAL A 856 21.32 -25.40 -18.65
C VAL A 856 22.62 -25.25 -19.43
N VAL A 857 22.83 -24.11 -20.09
CA VAL A 857 24.04 -23.83 -20.86
C VAL A 857 25.28 -23.79 -19.94
N TYR A 858 25.16 -23.10 -18.80
CA TYR A 858 26.23 -22.94 -17.82
C TYR A 858 26.68 -24.29 -17.24
N MET A 859 25.72 -25.13 -16.83
CA MET A 859 26.00 -26.47 -16.30
C MET A 859 26.65 -27.39 -17.34
N LYS A 860 26.17 -27.34 -18.60
CA LYS A 860 26.72 -28.13 -19.71
C LYS A 860 28.14 -27.71 -20.07
N GLN A 861 28.45 -26.41 -20.05
CA GLN A 861 29.80 -25.91 -20.38
C GLN A 861 30.82 -26.12 -19.25
N THR A 862 30.37 -26.11 -17.99
CA THR A 862 31.27 -26.22 -16.84
C THR A 862 31.59 -27.66 -16.43
N ASN A 863 30.89 -28.65 -17.03
CA ASN A 863 30.88 -30.07 -16.63
C ASN A 863 30.61 -30.26 -15.13
N ALA A 864 29.74 -29.43 -14.55
CA ALA A 864 29.47 -29.43 -13.11
C ALA A 864 28.99 -30.80 -12.58
N THR A 865 28.38 -31.63 -13.43
CA THR A 865 27.92 -32.98 -13.09
C THR A 865 29.04 -34.02 -13.02
N GLU A 866 30.21 -33.79 -13.62
CA GLU A 866 31.37 -34.70 -13.54
C GLU A 866 32.13 -34.54 -12.22
N ALA A 867 31.99 -33.41 -11.51
CA ALA A 867 32.64 -33.20 -10.21
C ALA A 867 32.03 -34.05 -9.06
N VAL A 868 30.93 -34.77 -9.33
CA VAL A 868 30.18 -35.59 -8.35
C VAL A 868 30.29 -37.10 -8.65
N THR A 869 30.94 -37.47 -9.75
CA THR A 869 31.23 -38.87 -10.14
C THR A 869 32.72 -39.13 -10.07
#